data_AF-A0A521UC24-F1
#
_entry.id   AF-A0A521UC24-F1
#
_cell.length_a   1.000
_cell.length_b   1.000
_cell.length_c   1.000
_cell.angle_alpha   90.00
_cell.angle_beta   90.00
_cell.angle_gamma   90.00
#
_symmetry.space_group_name_H-M   'P 1'
#
loop_
_entity.id
_entity.type
_entity.pdbx_description
1 polymer ?
#
loop_
_entity_poly.entity_id
_entity_poly.type
_entity_poly.pdbx_seq_one_letter_code
_entity_poly.pdbx_strand_id
1 'polypeptide(L)'
;MKVVSVTIKNFRSISDATINLGSYSLLVGRNNCGKSNTVDAICAAFDILDWNEARDLPRHVATDSLGQAWVDIEFEAASDEEYADLRESCKLGGRRFKVRNWFRGAAANKKMTCAYERTPSGDVRLSEAAFAEWKQICRPGAVVYIPALSRLEDHMKLTGKAPLNELIRPILVQMTKDDEDAELREAISQLHQAISAVGTHVRTRTQSLAKEISEDLKSWGLSFQFNIRSVDAAELVTGLADHSVEDPECPIAQRAEDFGDGFQRHLVFTLLKIRAKYAAETKSAKEKKPAKPKVAKKGVEERGEFCPAFSLLIFEEPETFLHPDQIDSLHGVLRSISAGDSSQVVVTTHNAHFSSNNIEDLTSFVRMNRVGAQTFVRQITHAQLDAILDDNYGEVAQWKEDAAFYRDKGKGIHNDDLTASMESIKYALWLNPVRCMAFFARRVLLVEGPTEVALFAWMVDTARFGDEMRGVFVMDSMGKFNMHRFMAIFNALGIEHAVLYDDDNGKYRNTVDKTIQDSVGAYTIGVDSFPRDIEDALGITTAPSDKHRKPQHVLYSIRDGRVSKDLLDGLAQKVRTLLKLDVQVDKPRKLELLGGGSQRQDELGNYAHQGILHELRVPRYDLRIAAGGLSASQSPKAVAQVQVTTIHEDEGRLFVARITGRSMEPDVADGSFGLFRRFREIGAVDPRSIDNRRVLVELHEETDDDSGGQYTLKRWRCCVGQNDEIEWVELRSDNPTYTPRRYAGELHGNLKVIAEFLEIVEVRDERVTEYEPQEDSEP
;
A
#
# COMPACT_ATOMS: atom_id res chain seq x y z
N MET A 1 16.10 2.27 -22.94
CA MET A 1 14.70 2.07 -23.39
C MET A 1 13.73 2.42 -22.27
N LYS A 2 12.66 3.14 -22.59
CA LYS A 2 11.55 3.48 -21.68
C LYS A 2 10.55 2.32 -21.65
N VAL A 3 10.02 1.96 -20.47
CA VAL A 3 8.90 0.99 -20.38
C VAL A 3 7.61 1.72 -20.72
N VAL A 4 6.81 1.19 -21.64
CA VAL A 4 5.54 1.82 -22.04
C VAL A 4 4.33 1.07 -21.53
N SER A 5 4.36 -0.26 -21.56
CA SER A 5 3.25 -1.06 -21.07
C SER A 5 3.75 -2.30 -20.36
N VAL A 6 3.00 -2.73 -19.34
CA VAL A 6 3.24 -3.99 -18.63
C VAL A 6 1.94 -4.76 -18.58
N THR A 7 1.92 -5.98 -19.11
CA THR A 7 0.78 -6.90 -19.01
C THR A 7 1.13 -8.04 -18.08
N ILE A 8 0.31 -8.27 -17.05
CA ILE A 8 0.53 -9.26 -16.01
C ILE A 8 -0.55 -10.34 -16.12
N LYS A 9 -0.13 -11.60 -16.18
CA LYS A 9 -1.03 -12.75 -16.19
C LYS A 9 -0.73 -13.66 -15.01
N ASN A 10 -1.78 -13.93 -14.23
CA ASN A 10 -1.77 -14.87 -13.10
C ASN A 10 -0.62 -14.63 -12.10
N PHE A 11 -0.63 -13.47 -11.45
CA PHE A 11 0.29 -13.09 -10.39
C PHE A 11 -0.48 -12.64 -9.15
N ARG A 12 -0.53 -13.47 -8.10
CA ARG A 12 -1.30 -13.25 -6.87
C ARG A 12 -2.75 -12.86 -7.16
N SER A 13 -3.21 -11.68 -6.74
CA SER A 13 -4.59 -11.22 -7.00
C SER A 13 -4.83 -10.80 -8.46
N ILE A 14 -3.78 -10.64 -9.27
CA ILE A 14 -3.89 -10.20 -10.67
C ILE A 14 -4.06 -11.41 -11.57
N SER A 15 -5.27 -11.59 -12.11
CA SER A 15 -5.53 -12.67 -13.08
C SER A 15 -5.12 -12.27 -14.49
N ASP A 16 -5.49 -11.05 -14.90
CA ASP A 16 -5.11 -10.42 -16.17
C ASP A 16 -5.23 -8.91 -16.01
N ALA A 17 -4.14 -8.17 -16.23
CA ALA A 17 -4.17 -6.71 -16.22
C ALA A 17 -3.07 -6.12 -17.10
N THR A 18 -3.37 -5.01 -17.76
CA THR A 18 -2.37 -4.20 -18.47
C THR A 18 -2.36 -2.79 -17.88
N ILE A 19 -1.16 -2.27 -17.63
CA ILE A 19 -0.92 -0.89 -17.20
C ILE A 19 -0.06 -0.18 -18.25
N ASN A 20 -0.31 1.11 -18.48
CA ASN A 20 0.57 1.95 -19.29
C ASN A 20 1.41 2.82 -18.37
N LEU A 21 2.71 2.89 -18.65
CA LEU A 21 3.68 3.66 -17.88
C LEU A 21 4.15 4.87 -18.71
N GLY A 22 4.01 6.06 -18.12
CA GLY A 22 4.58 7.30 -18.62
C GLY A 22 5.96 7.56 -18.02
N SER A 23 6.47 8.79 -18.13
CA SER A 23 7.69 9.19 -17.40
C SER A 23 7.46 9.17 -15.88
N TYR A 24 6.26 9.58 -15.45
CA TYR A 24 5.76 9.46 -14.09
C TYR A 24 4.51 8.58 -14.11
N SER A 25 4.36 7.65 -13.17
CA SER A 25 3.19 6.78 -13.07
C SER A 25 2.84 6.49 -11.62
N LEU A 26 1.56 6.69 -11.29
CA LEU A 26 1.06 6.61 -9.92
C LEU A 26 0.06 5.45 -9.80
N LEU A 27 0.47 4.39 -9.11
CA LEU A 27 -0.38 3.25 -8.79
C LEU A 27 -1.16 3.58 -7.53
N VAL A 28 -2.46 3.81 -7.67
CA VAL A 28 -3.34 4.27 -6.59
C VAL A 28 -4.41 3.26 -6.25
N GLY A 29 -4.89 3.29 -5.01
CA GLY A 29 -6.00 2.48 -4.54
C GLY A 29 -5.86 2.11 -3.07
N ARG A 30 -6.88 1.43 -2.54
CA ARG A 30 -6.89 1.00 -1.13
C ARG A 30 -5.75 0.02 -0.80
N ASN A 31 -5.50 -0.17 0.49
CA ASN A 31 -4.61 -1.25 0.92
C ASN A 31 -5.17 -2.60 0.46
N ASN A 32 -4.28 -3.52 0.11
CA ASN A 32 -4.63 -4.85 -0.40
C ASN A 32 -5.39 -4.87 -1.76
N CYS A 33 -5.36 -3.79 -2.55
CA CYS A 33 -6.00 -3.76 -3.87
C CYS A 33 -5.14 -4.34 -5.01
N GLY A 34 -3.85 -4.60 -4.77
CA GLY A 34 -2.91 -5.17 -5.75
C GLY A 34 -1.73 -4.29 -6.16
N LYS A 35 -1.57 -3.07 -5.60
CA LYS A 35 -0.45 -2.16 -5.89
C LYS A 35 0.92 -2.83 -5.77
N SER A 36 1.21 -3.41 -4.60
CA SER A 36 2.45 -4.13 -4.35
C SER A 36 2.58 -5.39 -5.21
N ASN A 37 1.47 -6.07 -5.55
CA ASN A 37 1.50 -7.22 -6.45
C ASN A 37 1.96 -6.83 -7.86
N THR A 38 1.55 -5.66 -8.34
CA THR A 38 2.02 -5.12 -9.62
C THR A 38 3.50 -4.76 -9.58
N VAL A 39 3.96 -4.09 -8.51
CA VAL A 39 5.39 -3.78 -8.31
C VAL A 39 6.22 -5.06 -8.23
N ASP A 40 5.77 -6.04 -7.47
CA ASP A 40 6.45 -7.33 -7.33
C ASP A 40 6.53 -8.09 -8.65
N ALA A 41 5.47 -8.05 -9.48
CA ALA A 41 5.48 -8.66 -10.80
C ALA A 41 6.52 -8.00 -11.73
N ILE A 42 6.60 -6.67 -11.72
CA ILE A 42 7.62 -5.91 -12.47
C ILE A 42 9.02 -6.26 -11.96
N CYS A 43 9.23 -6.24 -10.63
CA CYS A 43 10.50 -6.57 -10.01
C CYS A 43 10.93 -8.02 -10.29
N ALA A 44 9.99 -8.97 -10.29
CA ALA A 44 10.25 -10.36 -10.62
C ALA A 44 10.64 -10.55 -12.10
N ALA A 45 10.05 -9.79 -13.02
CA ALA A 45 10.44 -9.81 -14.43
C ALA A 45 11.87 -9.28 -14.64
N PHE A 46 12.30 -8.31 -13.83
CA PHE A 46 13.67 -7.77 -13.86
C PHE A 46 14.69 -8.56 -13.01
N ASP A 47 14.31 -9.65 -12.35
CA ASP A 47 15.13 -10.41 -11.37
C ASP A 47 15.60 -9.57 -10.17
N ILE A 48 14.79 -8.59 -9.76
CA ILE A 48 15.01 -7.85 -8.51
C ILE A 48 14.43 -8.63 -7.33
N LEU A 49 13.30 -9.29 -7.55
CA LEU A 49 12.67 -10.19 -6.59
C LEU A 49 12.59 -11.61 -7.16
N ASP A 50 12.81 -12.60 -6.31
CA ASP A 50 12.63 -14.00 -6.69
C ASP A 50 11.15 -14.36 -6.73
N TRP A 51 10.73 -14.95 -7.84
CA TRP A 51 9.38 -15.50 -7.99
C TRP A 51 9.29 -16.87 -7.32
N ASN A 52 8.21 -17.10 -6.58
CA ASN A 52 7.94 -18.36 -5.90
C ASN A 52 6.52 -18.84 -6.22
N GLU A 53 6.40 -20.06 -6.76
CA GLU A 53 5.11 -20.61 -7.20
C GLU A 53 4.05 -20.66 -6.08
N ALA A 54 4.41 -21.13 -4.88
CA ALA A 54 3.48 -21.27 -3.76
C ALA A 54 3.01 -19.92 -3.17
N ARG A 55 3.84 -18.89 -3.32
CA ARG A 55 3.54 -17.52 -2.85
C ARG A 55 2.81 -16.71 -3.92
N ASP A 56 3.27 -16.76 -5.16
CA ASP A 56 2.94 -15.76 -6.19
C ASP A 56 1.91 -16.22 -7.21
N LEU A 57 1.50 -17.49 -7.23
CA LEU A 57 0.34 -17.89 -8.04
C LEU A 57 -0.98 -17.40 -7.44
N PRO A 58 -1.99 -17.11 -8.27
CA PRO A 58 -3.33 -16.81 -7.79
C PRO A 58 -3.92 -17.94 -6.97
N ARG A 59 -4.42 -17.62 -5.78
CA ARG A 59 -5.03 -18.59 -4.85
C ARG A 59 -6.53 -18.73 -5.02
N HIS A 60 -7.16 -17.85 -5.79
CA HIS A 60 -8.61 -17.86 -6.05
C HIS A 60 -9.02 -18.63 -7.30
N VAL A 61 -8.05 -19.24 -7.98
CA VAL A 61 -8.29 -20.16 -9.10
C VAL A 61 -7.57 -21.46 -8.76
N ALA A 62 -8.24 -22.60 -8.98
CA ALA A 62 -7.62 -23.90 -8.79
C ALA A 62 -6.35 -24.00 -9.66
N THR A 63 -5.23 -24.43 -9.05
CA THR A 63 -3.92 -24.48 -9.71
C THR A 63 -3.93 -25.32 -10.98
N ASP A 64 -4.75 -26.39 -11.01
CA ASP A 64 -4.92 -27.27 -12.17
C ASP A 64 -5.60 -26.58 -13.37
N SER A 65 -6.29 -25.46 -13.12
CA SER A 65 -6.90 -24.62 -14.14
C SER A 65 -5.96 -23.50 -14.63
N LEU A 66 -4.86 -23.25 -13.90
CA LEU A 66 -3.87 -22.21 -14.18
C LEU A 66 -2.67 -22.80 -14.93
N GLY A 67 -2.76 -22.88 -16.26
CA GLY A 67 -1.66 -23.43 -17.08
C GLY A 67 -0.45 -22.51 -17.26
N GLN A 68 -0.57 -21.20 -16.96
CA GLN A 68 0.41 -20.19 -17.36
C GLN A 68 0.48 -19.01 -16.38
N ALA A 69 1.68 -18.50 -16.12
CA ALA A 69 1.93 -17.24 -15.39
C ALA A 69 3.10 -16.50 -16.01
N TRP A 70 2.91 -15.22 -16.35
CA TRP A 70 3.91 -14.44 -17.09
C TRP A 70 3.67 -12.92 -16.95
N VAL A 71 4.71 -12.16 -17.31
CA VAL A 71 4.66 -10.69 -17.43
C VAL A 71 5.22 -10.29 -18.79
N ASP A 72 4.41 -9.58 -19.57
CA ASP A 72 4.88 -8.89 -20.76
C ASP A 72 5.35 -7.48 -20.40
N ILE A 73 6.44 -7.05 -21.02
CA ILE A 73 6.92 -5.67 -20.93
C ILE A 73 7.16 -5.16 -22.36
N GLU A 74 6.53 -4.05 -22.68
CA GLU A 74 6.76 -3.30 -23.91
C GLU A 74 7.65 -2.09 -23.62
N PHE A 75 8.59 -1.87 -24.53
CA PHE A 75 9.59 -0.83 -24.46
C PHE A 75 9.52 0.09 -25.67
N GLU A 76 9.93 1.34 -25.48
CA GLU A 76 10.23 2.29 -26.53
C GLU A 76 11.70 2.72 -26.44
N ALA A 77 12.43 2.61 -27.54
CA ALA A 77 13.80 3.10 -27.62
C ALA A 77 13.82 4.64 -27.63
N ALA A 78 14.78 5.22 -26.89
CA ALA A 78 14.90 6.66 -26.77
C ALA A 78 15.44 7.30 -28.08
N SER A 79 16.32 6.59 -28.78
CA SER A 79 16.93 7.01 -30.05
C SER A 79 16.86 5.90 -31.11
N ASP A 80 17.03 6.28 -32.38
CA ASP A 80 17.09 5.32 -33.48
C ASP A 80 18.35 4.45 -33.42
N GLU A 81 19.44 4.94 -32.81
CA GLU A 81 20.67 4.19 -32.57
C GLU A 81 20.43 3.03 -31.59
N GLU A 82 19.77 3.31 -30.45
CA GLU A 82 19.38 2.27 -29.49
C GLU A 82 18.41 1.26 -30.12
N TYR A 83 17.54 1.72 -31.03
CA TYR A 83 16.64 0.84 -31.75
C TYR A 83 17.36 0.01 -32.83
N ALA A 84 18.46 0.51 -33.41
CA ALA A 84 19.20 -0.17 -34.47
C ALA A 84 19.86 -1.47 -33.98
N ASP A 85 20.32 -1.48 -32.73
CA ASP A 85 21.00 -2.63 -32.07
C ASP A 85 20.07 -3.83 -31.84
N LEU A 86 18.75 -3.65 -31.92
CA LEU A 86 17.79 -4.76 -31.85
C LEU A 86 17.87 -5.65 -33.10
N ARG A 87 17.67 -6.96 -32.90
CA ARG A 87 17.47 -7.89 -34.02
C ARG A 87 16.31 -7.40 -34.88
N GLU A 88 16.45 -7.42 -36.21
CA GLU A 88 15.41 -6.93 -37.14
C GLU A 88 14.04 -7.58 -36.90
N SER A 89 14.01 -8.88 -36.58
CA SER A 89 12.75 -9.56 -36.26
C SER A 89 12.06 -8.99 -35.01
N CYS A 90 12.81 -8.45 -34.05
CA CYS A 90 12.27 -7.88 -32.81
C CYS A 90 11.72 -6.45 -32.96
N LYS A 91 11.93 -5.79 -34.11
CA LYS A 91 11.54 -4.39 -34.35
C LYS A 91 10.04 -4.31 -34.66
N LEU A 92 9.21 -3.90 -33.69
CA LEU A 92 7.74 -3.88 -33.83
C LEU A 92 7.19 -2.62 -34.52
N GLY A 93 8.06 -1.67 -34.91
CA GLY A 93 7.68 -0.39 -35.50
C GLY A 93 7.46 0.69 -34.43
N GLY A 94 7.59 1.97 -34.81
CA GLY A 94 7.47 3.08 -33.85
C GLY A 94 8.51 3.03 -32.71
N ARG A 95 9.70 2.47 -32.98
CA ARG A 95 10.75 2.20 -31.99
C ARG A 95 10.32 1.27 -30.84
N ARG A 96 9.29 0.45 -31.07
CA ARG A 96 8.73 -0.48 -30.07
C ARG A 96 9.35 -1.85 -30.12
N PHE A 97 9.46 -2.43 -28.93
CA PHE A 97 9.95 -3.78 -28.69
C PHE A 97 9.17 -4.40 -27.53
N LYS A 98 8.93 -5.71 -27.55
CA LYS A 98 8.15 -6.39 -26.50
C LYS A 98 8.74 -7.74 -26.13
N VAL A 99 8.75 -8.06 -24.84
CA VAL A 99 9.15 -9.38 -24.30
C VAL A 99 8.06 -9.95 -23.42
N ARG A 100 8.06 -11.27 -23.32
CA ARG A 100 7.32 -12.04 -22.31
C ARG A 100 8.28 -12.73 -21.37
N ASN A 101 8.16 -12.46 -20.08
CA ASN A 101 8.83 -13.20 -19.02
C ASN A 101 7.89 -14.27 -18.47
N TRP A 102 8.17 -15.53 -18.78
CA TRP A 102 7.45 -16.67 -18.24
C TRP A 102 7.95 -17.00 -16.84
N PHE A 103 7.03 -17.06 -15.89
CA PHE A 103 7.28 -17.66 -14.58
C PHE A 103 6.85 -19.12 -14.56
N ARG A 104 5.73 -19.43 -15.22
CA ARG A 104 5.21 -20.78 -15.47
C ARG A 104 4.68 -20.87 -16.89
N GLY A 105 5.29 -21.74 -17.70
CA GLY A 105 4.86 -22.02 -19.08
C GLY A 105 4.07 -23.32 -19.19
N ALA A 106 3.29 -23.48 -20.26
CA ALA A 106 2.47 -24.67 -20.48
C ALA A 106 3.27 -25.95 -20.84
N ALA A 107 4.50 -25.80 -21.37
CA ALA A 107 5.32 -26.93 -21.87
C ALA A 107 6.57 -27.24 -21.03
N ALA A 108 7.05 -26.28 -20.23
CA ALA A 108 8.20 -26.43 -19.35
C ALA A 108 8.03 -25.45 -18.19
N ASN A 109 7.90 -25.95 -16.96
CA ASN A 109 7.83 -25.13 -15.72
C ASN A 109 9.18 -24.43 -15.42
N LYS A 110 9.83 -23.83 -16.42
CA LYS A 110 11.11 -23.13 -16.31
C LYS A 110 10.92 -21.66 -16.63
N LYS A 111 11.49 -20.81 -15.78
CA LYS A 111 11.59 -19.36 -16.01
C LYS A 111 12.34 -19.12 -17.32
N MET A 112 11.71 -18.43 -18.26
CA MET A 112 12.33 -18.05 -19.54
C MET A 112 11.76 -16.73 -20.03
N THR A 113 12.55 -15.98 -20.81
CA THR A 113 12.06 -14.79 -21.50
C THR A 113 12.00 -15.06 -23.00
N CYS A 114 10.94 -14.63 -23.68
CA CYS A 114 10.76 -14.74 -25.12
C CYS A 114 10.50 -13.35 -25.72
N ALA A 115 11.02 -13.08 -26.91
CA ALA A 115 10.73 -11.84 -27.64
C ALA A 115 9.48 -11.99 -28.51
N TYR A 116 8.78 -10.87 -28.72
CA TYR A 116 7.83 -10.76 -29.83
C TYR A 116 8.58 -10.42 -31.11
N GLU A 117 8.38 -11.22 -32.14
CA GLU A 117 9.09 -11.12 -33.41
C GLU A 117 8.09 -10.95 -34.57
N ARG A 118 8.41 -10.06 -35.51
CA ARG A 118 7.73 -9.91 -36.80
C ARG A 118 8.10 -11.08 -37.71
N THR A 119 7.08 -11.79 -38.19
CA THR A 119 7.23 -12.82 -39.21
C THR A 119 7.52 -12.20 -40.57
N PRO A 120 8.03 -12.98 -41.55
CA PRO A 120 8.16 -12.51 -42.92
C PRO A 120 6.84 -12.05 -43.57
N SER A 121 5.69 -12.51 -43.05
CA SER A 121 4.35 -12.05 -43.47
C SER A 121 3.95 -10.70 -42.88
N GLY A 122 4.72 -10.15 -41.93
CA GLY A 122 4.44 -8.90 -41.24
C GLY A 122 3.65 -9.05 -39.93
N ASP A 123 3.25 -10.27 -39.55
CA ASP A 123 2.53 -10.54 -38.30
C ASP A 123 3.47 -10.55 -37.10
N VAL A 124 3.01 -10.09 -35.94
CA VAL A 124 3.80 -10.15 -34.69
C VAL A 124 3.42 -11.41 -33.91
N ARG A 125 4.40 -12.27 -33.61
CA ARG A 125 4.20 -13.50 -32.82
C ARG A 125 5.23 -13.64 -31.72
N LEU A 126 4.87 -14.34 -30.65
CA LEU A 126 5.83 -14.68 -29.59
C LEU A 126 6.78 -15.77 -30.10
N SER A 127 8.08 -15.54 -29.95
CA SER A 127 9.11 -16.51 -30.31
C SER A 127 9.08 -17.73 -29.37
N GLU A 128 9.30 -18.92 -29.93
CA GLU A 128 9.48 -20.16 -29.15
C GLU A 128 10.88 -20.25 -28.51
N ALA A 129 11.85 -19.49 -29.03
CA ALA A 129 13.20 -19.48 -28.52
C ALA A 129 13.33 -18.56 -27.30
N ALA A 130 14.14 -18.99 -26.32
CA ALA A 130 14.52 -18.15 -25.21
C ALA A 130 15.39 -16.98 -25.70
N PHE A 131 15.04 -15.77 -25.29
CA PHE A 131 15.77 -14.55 -25.58
C PHE A 131 16.58 -14.11 -24.35
N ALA A 132 17.63 -14.85 -24.02
CA ALA A 132 18.42 -14.63 -22.79
C ALA A 132 19.12 -13.26 -22.74
N GLU A 133 19.47 -12.70 -23.90
CA GLU A 133 20.24 -11.46 -24.06
C GLU A 133 19.38 -10.18 -23.87
N TRP A 134 18.05 -10.32 -23.71
CA TRP A 134 17.13 -9.19 -23.65
C TRP A 134 17.47 -8.15 -22.58
N LYS A 135 18.12 -8.57 -21.48
CA LYS A 135 18.52 -7.66 -20.39
C LYS A 135 19.72 -6.80 -20.75
N GLN A 136 20.55 -7.27 -21.68
CA GLN A 136 21.71 -6.52 -22.18
C GLN A 136 21.27 -5.56 -23.28
N ILE A 137 20.28 -5.95 -24.09
CA ILE A 137 19.87 -5.19 -25.29
C ILE A 137 18.70 -4.24 -24.99
N CYS A 138 17.77 -4.64 -24.11
CA CYS A 138 16.44 -4.02 -24.03
C CYS A 138 16.04 -3.54 -22.63
N ARG A 139 16.93 -3.63 -21.64
CA ARG A 139 16.62 -3.19 -20.26
C ARG A 139 16.77 -1.68 -20.11
N PRO A 140 15.97 -1.02 -19.26
CA PRO A 140 16.38 0.23 -18.65
C PRO A 140 17.80 0.08 -18.06
N GLY A 141 18.68 1.05 -18.28
CA GLY A 141 20.09 0.99 -17.86
C GLY A 141 20.27 0.61 -16.40
N ALA A 142 19.44 1.18 -15.51
CA ALA A 142 19.27 0.72 -14.14
C ALA A 142 17.77 0.53 -13.82
N VAL A 143 17.44 -0.49 -13.01
CA VAL A 143 16.11 -0.62 -12.41
C VAL A 143 16.32 -0.66 -10.89
N VAL A 144 15.81 0.37 -10.21
CA VAL A 144 15.99 0.58 -8.75
C VAL A 144 14.62 0.46 -8.08
N TYR A 145 14.49 -0.51 -7.19
CA TYR A 145 13.29 -0.70 -6.37
C TYR A 145 13.56 -0.26 -4.94
N ILE A 146 12.62 0.51 -4.39
CA ILE A 146 12.68 1.13 -3.07
C ILE A 146 11.41 0.70 -2.32
N PRO A 147 11.51 -0.28 -1.40
CA PRO A 147 10.35 -0.84 -0.72
C PRO A 147 9.79 0.12 0.34
N ALA A 148 8.54 -0.09 0.74
CA ALA A 148 7.85 0.74 1.73
C ALA A 148 8.50 0.70 3.12
N LEU A 149 9.10 -0.43 3.49
CA LEU A 149 9.89 -0.57 4.71
C LEU A 149 11.30 -0.99 4.31
N SER A 150 12.27 -0.11 4.53
CA SER A 150 13.69 -0.45 4.45
C SER A 150 14.38 0.06 5.70
N ARG A 151 15.31 -0.74 6.23
CA ARG A 151 16.11 -0.33 7.38
C ARG A 151 17.16 0.65 6.89
N LEU A 152 17.36 1.75 7.64
CA LEU A 152 18.38 2.74 7.34
C LEU A 152 19.76 2.09 7.16
N GLU A 153 20.08 1.12 8.02
CA GLU A 153 21.32 0.34 7.97
C GLU A 153 21.60 -0.27 6.59
N ASP A 154 20.58 -0.71 5.86
CA ASP A 154 20.75 -1.35 4.56
C ASP A 154 21.21 -0.35 3.48
N HIS A 155 21.01 0.95 3.72
CA HIS A 155 21.40 2.02 2.82
C HIS A 155 22.66 2.76 3.22
N MET A 156 22.93 2.82 4.52
CA MET A 156 24.07 3.53 5.12
C MET A 156 25.32 2.66 5.25
N LYS A 157 25.23 1.34 5.06
CA LYS A 157 26.40 0.47 5.06
C LYS A 157 27.44 0.96 4.04
N LEU A 158 28.70 1.03 4.47
CA LEU A 158 29.86 1.24 3.60
C LEU A 158 30.38 -0.08 3.01
N THR A 159 29.56 -1.12 2.99
CA THR A 159 29.92 -2.44 2.45
C THR A 159 28.79 -2.97 1.58
N GLY A 160 29.09 -3.94 0.71
CA GLY A 160 28.08 -4.57 -0.15
C GLY A 160 27.51 -3.62 -1.22
N LYS A 161 26.21 -3.75 -1.52
CA LYS A 161 25.48 -2.99 -2.55
C LYS A 161 24.66 -1.82 -1.99
N ALA A 162 25.00 -1.36 -0.79
CA ALA A 162 24.31 -0.24 -0.16
C ALA A 162 24.54 1.06 -0.96
N PRO A 163 23.50 1.89 -1.16
CA PRO A 163 23.59 3.17 -1.86
C PRO A 163 24.76 4.06 -1.45
N LEU A 164 25.03 4.22 -0.15
CA LEU A 164 26.16 5.03 0.31
C LEU A 164 27.50 4.45 -0.13
N ASN A 165 27.68 3.13 0.00
CA ASN A 165 28.89 2.45 -0.45
C ASN A 165 29.12 2.63 -1.95
N GLU A 166 28.09 2.51 -2.79
CA GLU A 166 28.25 2.69 -4.24
C GLU A 166 28.61 4.12 -4.65
N LEU A 167 28.28 5.12 -3.81
CA LEU A 167 28.69 6.51 -4.02
C LEU A 167 30.14 6.76 -3.61
N ILE A 168 30.54 6.23 -2.46
CA ILE A 168 31.84 6.53 -1.85
C ILE A 168 32.95 5.62 -2.40
N ARG A 169 32.65 4.33 -2.64
CA ARG A 169 33.64 3.34 -3.07
C ARG A 169 34.39 3.73 -4.35
N PRO A 170 33.77 4.28 -5.41
CA PRO A 170 34.51 4.73 -6.59
C PRO A 170 35.54 5.82 -6.25
N ILE A 171 35.18 6.76 -5.38
CA ILE A 171 36.06 7.85 -4.92
C ILE A 171 37.24 7.25 -4.14
N LEU A 172 36.96 6.38 -3.17
CA LEU A 172 38.00 5.74 -2.35
C LEU A 172 38.92 4.83 -3.16
N VAL A 173 38.38 4.04 -4.09
CA VAL A 173 39.17 3.18 -4.97
C VAL A 173 40.02 4.00 -5.93
N GLN A 174 39.54 5.15 -6.40
CA GLN A 174 40.36 6.05 -7.21
C GLN A 174 41.55 6.60 -6.41
N MET A 175 41.35 6.98 -5.14
CA MET A 175 42.45 7.42 -4.27
C MET A 175 43.53 6.34 -4.06
N THR A 176 43.17 5.05 -4.08
CA THR A 176 44.17 3.95 -4.02
C THR A 176 44.97 3.76 -5.32
N LYS A 177 44.52 4.39 -6.42
CA LYS A 177 45.08 4.22 -7.76
C LYS A 177 45.72 5.50 -8.32
N ASP A 178 45.48 6.65 -7.71
CA ASP A 178 46.08 7.92 -8.13
C ASP A 178 47.60 7.87 -7.92
N ASP A 179 48.35 8.24 -8.96
CA ASP A 179 49.82 8.13 -9.03
C ASP A 179 50.56 9.18 -8.18
N GLU A 180 49.84 10.13 -7.57
CA GLU A 180 50.43 11.26 -6.85
C GLU A 180 50.95 10.92 -5.45
N ASP A 181 50.53 9.79 -4.86
CA ASP A 181 50.87 9.42 -3.48
C ASP A 181 51.42 7.98 -3.35
N ALA A 182 52.66 7.81 -3.85
CA ALA A 182 53.35 6.51 -3.88
C ALA A 182 53.56 5.91 -2.47
N GLU A 183 53.68 6.77 -1.45
CA GLU A 183 53.90 6.38 -0.06
C GLU A 183 52.63 5.73 0.54
N LEU A 184 51.46 6.32 0.28
CA LEU A 184 50.16 5.77 0.68
C LEU A 184 49.88 4.41 0.04
N ARG A 185 50.20 4.26 -1.25
CA ARG A 185 49.99 3.00 -1.98
C ARG A 185 50.84 1.86 -1.41
N GLU A 186 52.10 2.15 -1.09
CA GLU A 186 53.01 1.18 -0.50
C GLU A 186 52.54 0.76 0.91
N ALA A 187 52.10 1.73 1.73
CA ALA A 187 51.53 1.45 3.05
C ALA A 187 50.28 0.55 2.98
N ILE A 188 49.35 0.82 2.05
CA ILE A 188 48.15 -0.01 1.83
C ILE A 188 48.53 -1.43 1.38
N SER A 189 49.52 -1.56 0.49
CA SER A 189 50.03 -2.85 0.03
C SER A 189 50.62 -3.68 1.17
N GLN A 190 51.43 -3.07 2.03
CA GLN A 190 52.02 -3.72 3.20
C GLN A 190 50.96 -4.16 4.21
N LEU A 191 49.96 -3.31 4.48
CA LEU A 191 48.83 -3.64 5.34
C LEU A 191 48.02 -4.83 4.80
N HIS A 192 47.75 -4.85 3.50
CA HIS A 192 47.04 -5.95 2.85
C HIS A 192 47.82 -7.29 2.95
N GLN A 193 49.15 -7.26 2.79
CA GLN A 193 49.99 -8.45 2.98
C GLN A 193 49.96 -8.94 4.44
N ALA A 194 50.05 -8.03 5.41
CA ALA A 194 49.99 -8.36 6.82
C ALA A 194 48.65 -9.00 7.21
N ILE A 195 47.53 -8.41 6.77
CA ILE A 195 46.17 -8.93 7.05
C ILE A 195 45.94 -10.30 6.39
N SER A 196 46.44 -10.50 5.16
CA SER A 196 46.37 -11.80 4.48
C SER A 196 47.15 -12.90 5.22
N ALA A 197 48.31 -12.55 5.79
CA ALA A 197 49.09 -13.47 6.62
C ALA A 197 48.32 -13.85 7.91
N VAL A 198 47.68 -12.87 8.57
CA VAL A 198 46.82 -13.13 9.74
C VAL A 198 45.64 -14.03 9.39
N GLY A 199 44.93 -13.76 8.29
CA GLY A 199 43.80 -14.59 7.85
C GLY A 199 44.19 -16.04 7.59
N THR A 200 45.39 -16.27 7.03
CA THR A 200 45.95 -17.61 6.84
C THR A 200 46.21 -18.30 8.19
N HIS A 201 46.76 -17.58 9.17
CA HIS A 201 47.01 -18.12 10.50
C HIS A 201 45.72 -18.48 11.25
N VAL A 202 44.69 -17.65 11.15
CA VAL A 202 43.36 -17.92 11.74
C VAL A 202 42.77 -19.18 11.10
N ARG A 203 42.87 -19.34 9.78
CA ARG A 203 42.34 -20.52 9.06
C ARG A 203 42.96 -21.82 9.52
N THR A 204 44.27 -21.82 9.73
CA THR A 204 44.98 -23.01 10.23
C THR A 204 44.57 -23.34 11.66
N ARG A 205 44.37 -22.33 12.53
CA ARG A 205 43.97 -22.58 13.93
C ARG A 205 42.52 -23.03 14.05
N THR A 206 41.59 -22.44 13.31
CA THR A 206 40.16 -22.76 13.40
C THR A 206 39.78 -24.06 12.69
N GLN A 207 40.65 -24.62 11.84
CA GLN A 207 40.45 -25.92 11.20
C GLN A 207 40.31 -27.09 12.19
N SER A 208 41.06 -27.06 13.30
CA SER A 208 40.96 -28.07 14.34
C SER A 208 39.56 -28.07 14.98
N LEU A 209 39.10 -26.89 15.41
CA LEU A 209 37.78 -26.68 15.97
C LEU A 209 36.64 -27.02 14.99
N ALA A 210 36.77 -26.65 13.70
CA ALA A 210 35.77 -27.03 12.70
C ALA A 210 35.67 -28.55 12.51
N LYS A 211 36.80 -29.26 12.63
CA LYS A 211 36.83 -30.71 12.53
C LYS A 211 36.17 -31.36 13.75
N GLU A 212 36.44 -30.86 14.95
CA GLU A 212 35.78 -31.31 16.19
C GLU A 212 34.26 -31.11 16.12
N ILE A 213 33.79 -29.90 15.76
CA ILE A 213 32.35 -29.62 15.58
C ILE A 213 31.75 -30.52 14.50
N SER A 214 32.46 -30.78 13.40
CA SER A 214 32.01 -31.68 12.34
C SER A 214 31.94 -33.15 12.76
N GLU A 215 32.79 -33.58 13.70
CA GLU A 215 32.78 -34.94 14.23
C GLU A 215 31.54 -35.17 15.10
N ASP A 216 31.14 -34.19 15.89
CA ASP A 216 29.90 -34.24 16.69
C ASP A 216 28.64 -34.16 15.81
N LEU A 217 28.68 -33.39 14.72
CA LEU A 217 27.56 -33.26 13.78
C LEU A 217 27.40 -34.44 12.80
N LYS A 218 28.31 -35.43 12.81
CA LYS A 218 28.24 -36.60 11.92
C LYS A 218 26.97 -37.42 12.09
N SER A 219 26.46 -37.53 13.33
CA SER A 219 25.22 -38.27 13.61
C SER A 219 24.00 -37.63 12.95
N TRP A 220 24.07 -36.33 12.63
CA TRP A 220 23.05 -35.56 11.92
C TRP A 220 23.28 -35.50 10.41
N GLY A 221 24.38 -36.10 9.90
CA GLY A 221 24.74 -36.05 8.48
C GLY A 221 25.25 -34.70 7.99
N LEU A 222 25.71 -33.82 8.90
CA LEU A 222 26.13 -32.44 8.60
C LEU A 222 27.63 -32.25 8.87
N SER A 223 28.22 -31.23 8.25
CA SER A 223 29.60 -30.81 8.52
C SER A 223 29.69 -29.29 8.70
N PHE A 224 30.65 -28.86 9.51
CA PHE A 224 30.85 -27.47 9.88
C PHE A 224 32.18 -26.94 9.32
N GLN A 225 32.17 -25.73 8.78
CA GLN A 225 33.37 -25.09 8.22
C GLN A 225 33.42 -23.60 8.56
N PHE A 226 34.59 -23.11 8.95
CA PHE A 226 34.85 -21.67 9.05
C PHE A 226 35.20 -21.08 7.67
N ASN A 227 34.40 -20.11 7.22
CA ASN A 227 34.65 -19.35 6.00
C ASN A 227 35.40 -18.06 6.32
N ILE A 228 36.73 -18.08 6.17
CA ILE A 228 37.57 -16.89 6.36
C ILE A 228 37.72 -16.18 5.02
N ARG A 229 37.16 -14.98 4.93
CA ARG A 229 37.20 -14.12 3.74
C ARG A 229 38.57 -13.44 3.63
N SER A 230 39.09 -13.33 2.41
CA SER A 230 40.18 -12.41 2.10
C SER A 230 39.62 -10.99 2.05
N VAL A 231 40.29 -10.03 2.68
CA VAL A 231 39.91 -8.63 2.63
C VAL A 231 40.69 -7.94 1.52
N ASP A 232 40.01 -7.33 0.55
CA ASP A 232 40.65 -6.57 -0.53
C ASP A 232 41.14 -5.20 -0.02
N ALA A 233 42.17 -4.62 -0.64
CA ALA A 233 42.68 -3.29 -0.31
C ALA A 233 41.58 -2.21 -0.39
N ALA A 234 40.65 -2.35 -1.34
CA ALA A 234 39.49 -1.47 -1.44
C ALA A 234 38.53 -1.58 -0.24
N GLU A 235 38.34 -2.79 0.29
CA GLU A 235 37.51 -3.04 1.47
C GLU A 235 38.16 -2.49 2.74
N LEU A 236 39.50 -2.55 2.85
CA LEU A 236 40.23 -1.93 3.97
C LEU A 236 40.05 -0.42 3.99
N VAL A 237 40.18 0.25 2.83
CA VAL A 237 40.05 1.71 2.75
C VAL A 237 38.60 2.14 2.99
N THR A 238 37.63 1.38 2.50
CA THR A 238 36.22 1.70 2.74
C THR A 238 35.83 1.48 4.21
N GLY A 239 36.49 0.55 4.91
CA GLY A 239 36.35 0.35 6.36
C GLY A 239 36.96 1.46 7.22
N LEU A 240 37.71 2.42 6.66
CA LEU A 240 38.23 3.58 7.40
C LEU A 240 37.24 4.75 7.46
N ALA A 241 36.23 4.74 6.61
CA ALA A 241 35.22 5.77 6.59
C ALA A 241 34.12 5.44 7.62
N ASP A 242 33.68 6.46 8.33
CA ASP A 242 32.48 6.43 9.17
C ASP A 242 31.62 7.66 8.84
N HIS A 243 30.38 7.66 9.29
CA HIS A 243 29.43 8.72 9.01
C HIS A 243 28.66 9.14 10.26
N SER A 244 28.35 10.42 10.34
CA SER A 244 27.52 11.02 11.37
C SER A 244 26.69 12.15 10.79
N VAL A 245 25.62 12.51 11.48
CA VAL A 245 24.77 13.65 11.17
C VAL A 245 25.03 14.72 12.21
N GLU A 246 25.31 15.93 11.75
CA GLU A 246 25.50 17.11 12.60
C GLU A 246 24.25 17.97 12.57
N ASP A 247 23.71 18.26 13.75
CA ASP A 247 22.67 19.27 13.95
C ASP A 247 23.37 20.54 14.47
N PRO A 248 23.32 21.68 13.75
CA PRO A 248 23.96 22.93 14.19
C PRO A 248 23.52 23.42 15.57
N GLU A 249 22.34 23.01 16.03
CA GLU A 249 21.81 23.34 17.37
C GLU A 249 22.25 22.32 18.44
N CYS A 250 22.79 21.17 18.04
CA CYS A 250 23.27 20.11 18.94
C CYS A 250 24.80 19.98 18.90
N PRO A 251 25.50 20.11 20.03
CA PRO A 251 26.97 20.12 20.06
C PRO A 251 27.61 18.73 19.86
N ILE A 252 26.82 17.66 19.69
CA ILE A 252 27.30 16.27 19.59
C ILE A 252 26.86 15.69 18.24
N ALA A 253 27.82 15.11 17.52
CA ALA A 253 27.55 14.35 16.31
C ALA A 253 26.69 13.12 16.65
N GLN A 254 25.58 12.96 15.94
CA GLN A 254 24.60 11.90 16.17
C GLN A 254 24.65 10.90 15.03
N ARG A 255 24.27 9.65 15.29
CA ARG A 255 24.10 8.68 14.20
C ARG A 255 22.78 8.94 13.51
N ALA A 256 22.67 8.57 12.24
CA ALA A 256 21.44 8.83 11.50
C ALA A 256 20.23 8.05 12.08
N GLU A 257 20.48 6.92 12.75
CA GLU A 257 19.49 6.10 13.47
C GLU A 257 18.91 6.79 14.70
N ASP A 258 19.62 7.77 15.27
CA ASP A 258 19.18 8.47 16.48
C ASP A 258 18.09 9.53 16.17
N PHE A 259 17.86 9.83 14.87
CA PHE A 259 16.81 10.72 14.39
C PHE A 259 15.51 9.95 14.10
N GLY A 260 14.36 10.64 14.17
CA GLY A 260 13.06 10.02 13.87
C GLY A 260 12.94 9.48 12.44
N ASP A 261 12.08 8.48 12.25
CA ASP A 261 11.90 7.74 10.98
C ASP A 261 11.72 8.63 9.75
N GLY A 262 11.06 9.79 9.89
CA GLY A 262 10.89 10.75 8.80
C GLY A 262 12.22 11.30 8.26
N PHE A 263 13.17 11.64 9.13
CA PHE A 263 14.52 12.06 8.72
C PHE A 263 15.28 10.91 8.07
N GLN A 264 15.26 9.73 8.71
CA GLN A 264 15.97 8.55 8.21
C GLN A 264 15.53 8.22 6.77
N ARG A 265 14.22 8.26 6.52
CA ARG A 265 13.65 8.00 5.20
C ARG A 265 14.04 9.08 4.18
N HIS A 266 14.02 10.35 4.60
CA HIS A 266 14.48 11.45 3.76
C HIS A 266 15.97 11.31 3.37
N LEU A 267 16.81 10.86 4.30
CA LEU A 267 18.23 10.59 4.05
C LEU A 267 18.41 9.44 3.05
N VAL A 268 17.69 8.32 3.23
CA VAL A 268 17.68 7.20 2.27
C VAL A 268 17.30 7.68 0.87
N PHE A 269 16.23 8.49 0.75
CA PHE A 269 15.83 9.06 -0.54
C PHE A 269 16.92 9.95 -1.14
N THR A 270 17.57 10.78 -0.33
CA THR A 270 18.64 11.66 -0.77
C THR A 270 19.82 10.86 -1.31
N LEU A 271 20.23 9.80 -0.62
CA LEU A 271 21.31 8.91 -1.08
C LEU A 271 20.97 8.20 -2.39
N LEU A 272 19.75 7.68 -2.52
CA LEU A 272 19.30 7.03 -3.75
C LEU A 272 19.22 8.01 -4.92
N LYS A 273 18.76 9.25 -4.67
CA LYS A 273 18.74 10.34 -5.66
C LYS A 273 20.16 10.70 -6.13
N ILE A 274 21.09 10.88 -5.19
CA ILE A 274 22.49 11.19 -5.49
C ILE A 274 23.12 10.04 -6.28
N ARG A 275 22.89 8.78 -5.86
CA ARG A 275 23.34 7.58 -6.58
C ARG A 275 22.86 7.55 -8.03
N ALA A 276 21.56 7.79 -8.26
CA ALA A 276 21.00 7.83 -9.61
C ALA A 276 21.68 8.90 -10.48
N LYS A 277 21.95 10.08 -9.91
CA LYS A 277 22.66 11.17 -10.60
C LYS A 277 24.10 10.79 -10.96
N TYR A 278 24.89 10.30 -10.01
CA TYR A 278 26.30 9.95 -10.24
C TYR A 278 26.48 8.76 -11.19
N ALA A 279 25.54 7.80 -11.19
CA ALA A 279 25.53 6.69 -12.14
C ALA A 279 25.37 7.17 -13.60
N ALA A 280 24.67 8.27 -13.82
CA ALA A 280 24.55 8.89 -15.14
C ALA A 280 25.85 9.61 -15.57
N GLU A 281 26.54 10.27 -14.65
CA GLU A 281 27.74 11.09 -14.94
C GLU A 281 29.02 10.26 -15.18
N THR A 282 29.24 9.17 -14.43
CA THR A 282 30.48 8.36 -14.54
C THR A 282 30.65 7.61 -15.86
N LYS A 283 29.58 7.39 -16.62
CA LYS A 283 29.64 6.72 -17.94
C LYS A 283 29.93 7.68 -19.09
N SER A 284 29.47 8.95 -19.03
CA SER A 284 29.80 9.98 -20.03
C SER A 284 31.28 10.38 -20.05
N ALA A 285 32.03 10.13 -18.96
CA ALA A 285 33.47 10.42 -18.88
C ALA A 285 34.37 9.35 -19.53
N LYS A 286 33.90 8.10 -19.68
CA LYS A 286 34.71 6.99 -20.25
C LYS A 286 34.84 7.03 -21.78
N GLU A 287 33.99 7.77 -22.49
CA GLU A 287 34.02 7.88 -23.96
C GLU A 287 35.06 8.88 -24.50
N LYS A 288 35.73 9.67 -23.64
CA LYS A 288 36.63 10.76 -24.06
C LYS A 288 38.15 10.49 -23.95
N LYS A 289 38.62 9.24 -23.86
CA LYS A 289 40.07 8.95 -23.93
C LYS A 289 40.48 8.45 -25.33
N PRO A 290 41.44 9.10 -26.02
CA PRO A 290 41.90 8.65 -27.33
C PRO A 290 42.78 7.40 -27.18
N ALA A 291 42.39 6.30 -27.82
CA ALA A 291 43.14 5.05 -27.82
C ALA A 291 44.46 5.19 -28.59
N LYS A 292 45.59 4.82 -27.95
CA LYS A 292 46.87 4.58 -28.64
C LYS A 292 46.82 3.25 -29.40
N PRO A 293 47.43 3.13 -30.58
CA PRO A 293 47.33 1.92 -31.41
C PRO A 293 48.26 0.83 -30.87
N LYS A 294 47.73 -0.37 -30.63
CA LYS A 294 48.56 -1.58 -30.52
C LYS A 294 48.02 -2.70 -31.41
N VAL A 295 49.00 -3.31 -32.05
CA VAL A 295 48.98 -4.25 -33.17
C VAL A 295 48.18 -5.52 -32.90
N ALA A 296 47.52 -5.98 -33.96
CA ALA A 296 46.62 -7.12 -34.08
C ALA A 296 47.11 -8.43 -33.43
N LYS A 297 46.21 -9.05 -32.65
CA LYS A 297 46.03 -10.50 -32.63
C LYS A 297 44.55 -10.82 -32.90
N LYS A 298 44.34 -11.65 -33.91
CA LYS A 298 43.04 -12.13 -34.40
C LYS A 298 42.30 -12.96 -33.34
N GLY A 299 40.98 -12.75 -33.28
CA GLY A 299 40.00 -13.66 -32.68
C GLY A 299 39.39 -13.11 -31.40
N VAL A 300 38.06 -13.02 -31.39
CA VAL A 300 37.16 -12.41 -30.39
C VAL A 300 36.96 -10.91 -30.62
N GLU A 301 35.91 -10.59 -31.40
CA GLU A 301 35.32 -9.26 -31.42
C GLU A 301 34.70 -8.98 -30.04
N GLU A 302 35.36 -8.13 -29.26
CA GLU A 302 34.78 -7.51 -28.07
C GLU A 302 33.56 -6.69 -28.50
N ARG A 303 32.37 -7.27 -28.38
CA ARG A 303 31.10 -6.53 -28.43
C ARG A 303 31.11 -5.53 -27.29
N GLY A 304 31.08 -4.23 -27.62
CA GLY A 304 31.01 -3.15 -26.65
C GLY A 304 29.86 -3.34 -25.66
N GLU A 305 30.13 -3.13 -24.37
CA GLU A 305 29.13 -3.10 -23.32
C GLU A 305 28.15 -1.95 -23.57
N PHE A 306 26.98 -2.27 -24.14
CA PHE A 306 25.85 -1.38 -24.29
C PHE A 306 25.37 -0.90 -22.91
N CYS A 307 25.28 0.42 -22.71
CA CYS A 307 24.82 1.04 -21.46
C CYS A 307 23.89 2.22 -21.77
N PRO A 308 22.56 2.07 -21.72
CA PRO A 308 21.67 3.21 -21.86
C PRO A 308 21.67 4.05 -20.56
N ALA A 309 21.77 5.37 -20.67
CA ALA A 309 21.78 6.35 -19.58
C ALA A 309 20.43 6.48 -18.81
N PHE A 310 19.54 5.49 -18.94
CA PHE A 310 18.15 5.55 -18.53
C PHE A 310 17.87 4.71 -17.28
N SER A 311 17.18 5.26 -16.27
CA SER A 311 16.88 4.58 -15.01
C SER A 311 15.37 4.43 -14.77
N LEU A 312 14.91 3.23 -14.44
CA LEU A 312 13.55 2.99 -13.93
C LEU A 312 13.59 2.95 -12.40
N LEU A 313 12.99 3.94 -11.76
CA LEU A 313 12.88 4.07 -10.31
C LEU A 313 11.47 3.64 -9.87
N ILE A 314 11.38 2.67 -8.96
CA ILE A 314 10.13 2.14 -8.44
C ILE A 314 10.10 2.40 -6.94
N PHE A 315 9.17 3.23 -6.50
CA PHE A 315 8.95 3.60 -5.11
C PHE A 315 7.67 2.95 -4.60
N GLU A 316 7.77 2.28 -3.47
CA GLU A 316 6.60 1.78 -2.77
C GLU A 316 6.31 2.64 -1.53
N GLU A 317 5.12 3.25 -1.49
CA GLU A 317 4.64 4.14 -0.43
C GLU A 317 5.74 5.10 0.08
N PRO A 318 6.34 5.93 -0.78
CA PRO A 318 7.47 6.76 -0.35
C PRO A 318 7.07 7.79 0.72
N GLU A 319 5.77 8.07 0.88
CA GLU A 319 5.18 8.92 1.92
C GLU A 319 5.18 8.34 3.33
N THR A 320 5.39 7.04 3.52
CA THR A 320 5.25 6.43 4.86
C THR A 320 6.17 7.16 5.85
N PHE A 321 5.66 7.55 7.02
CA PHE A 321 6.39 8.27 8.08
C PHE A 321 6.78 9.74 7.77
N LEU A 322 6.26 10.33 6.69
CA LEU A 322 6.50 11.74 6.37
C LEU A 322 5.35 12.65 6.82
N HIS A 323 5.69 13.86 7.27
CA HIS A 323 4.73 14.94 7.51
C HIS A 323 4.13 15.44 6.17
N PRO A 324 2.88 15.95 6.11
CA PRO A 324 2.28 16.48 4.88
C PRO A 324 3.17 17.42 4.06
N ASP A 325 3.89 18.36 4.69
CA ASP A 325 4.79 19.27 3.96
C ASP A 325 5.95 18.53 3.24
N GLN A 326 6.45 17.47 3.86
CA GLN A 326 7.50 16.63 3.29
C GLN A 326 6.96 15.76 2.14
N ILE A 327 5.69 15.37 2.20
CA ILE A 327 5.00 14.62 1.15
C ILE A 327 4.89 15.47 -0.11
N ASP A 328 4.47 16.74 0.01
CA ASP A 328 4.36 17.65 -1.12
C ASP A 328 5.74 17.93 -1.74
N SER A 329 6.76 18.14 -0.91
CA SER A 329 8.16 18.30 -1.36
C SER A 329 8.67 17.07 -2.10
N LEU A 330 8.45 15.88 -1.54
CA LEU A 330 8.81 14.60 -2.14
C LEU A 330 8.12 14.40 -3.49
N HIS A 331 6.82 14.66 -3.57
CA HIS A 331 6.06 14.55 -4.80
C HIS A 331 6.62 15.46 -5.90
N GLY A 332 6.95 16.72 -5.57
CA GLY A 332 7.60 17.64 -6.49
C GLY A 332 8.98 17.15 -6.97
N VAL A 333 9.79 16.58 -6.07
CA VAL A 333 11.10 16.00 -6.41
C VAL A 333 10.96 14.79 -7.34
N LEU A 334 10.03 13.88 -7.07
CA LEU A 334 9.81 12.69 -7.89
C LEU A 334 9.34 13.06 -9.31
N ARG A 335 8.46 14.05 -9.42
CA ARG A 335 8.06 14.63 -10.71
C ARG A 335 9.23 15.26 -11.44
N SER A 336 10.06 16.05 -10.75
CA SER A 336 11.26 16.66 -11.33
C SER A 336 12.25 15.60 -11.85
N ILE A 337 12.43 14.49 -11.14
CA ILE A 337 13.26 13.37 -11.59
C ILE A 337 12.68 12.74 -12.86
N SER A 338 11.36 12.53 -12.90
CA SER A 338 10.68 11.97 -14.07
C SER A 338 10.63 12.91 -15.29
N ALA A 339 10.77 14.22 -15.09
CA ALA A 339 10.73 15.18 -16.18
C ALA A 339 11.99 15.13 -17.06
N GLY A 340 13.11 14.59 -16.55
CA GLY A 340 14.31 14.35 -17.33
C GLY A 340 14.18 13.14 -18.26
N ASP A 341 14.88 13.15 -19.39
CA ASP A 341 14.86 12.02 -20.35
C ASP A 341 15.64 10.78 -19.89
N SER A 342 16.33 10.88 -18.78
CA SER A 342 17.17 9.81 -18.22
C SER A 342 16.46 8.96 -17.17
N SER A 343 15.20 9.24 -16.81
CA SER A 343 14.52 8.49 -15.74
C SER A 343 13.03 8.27 -15.99
N GLN A 344 12.54 7.14 -15.49
CA GLN A 344 11.12 6.83 -15.31
C GLN A 344 10.85 6.56 -13.84
N VAL A 345 9.73 7.08 -13.33
CA VAL A 345 9.36 6.97 -11.92
C VAL A 345 7.99 6.31 -11.82
N VAL A 346 7.94 5.18 -11.10
CA VAL A 346 6.73 4.47 -10.75
C VAL A 346 6.55 4.55 -9.24
N VAL A 347 5.41 5.04 -8.78
CA VAL A 347 5.12 5.21 -7.35
C VAL A 347 3.85 4.45 -7.00
N THR A 348 3.86 3.68 -5.92
CA THR A 348 2.62 3.24 -5.26
C THR A 348 2.29 4.18 -4.11
N THR A 349 1.01 4.51 -3.96
CA THR A 349 0.56 5.37 -2.86
C THR A 349 -0.89 5.05 -2.49
N HIS A 350 -1.24 5.35 -1.25
CA HIS A 350 -2.64 5.41 -0.79
C HIS A 350 -3.00 6.82 -0.29
N ASN A 351 -2.12 7.80 -0.53
CA ASN A 351 -2.24 9.16 -0.02
C ASN A 351 -2.69 10.12 -1.13
N ALA A 352 -3.80 10.82 -0.89
CA ALA A 352 -4.35 11.76 -1.86
C ALA A 352 -3.47 12.99 -2.12
N HIS A 353 -2.50 13.32 -1.26
CA HIS A 353 -1.52 14.39 -1.50
C HIS A 353 -0.57 14.10 -2.67
N PHE A 354 -0.41 12.82 -3.07
CA PHE A 354 0.28 12.47 -4.30
C PHE A 354 -0.55 12.75 -5.56
N SER A 355 -1.82 13.17 -5.40
CA SER A 355 -2.64 13.58 -6.53
C SER A 355 -2.28 14.98 -6.97
N SER A 356 -2.25 15.20 -8.28
CA SER A 356 -2.07 16.53 -8.83
C SER A 356 -3.41 17.24 -8.91
N ASN A 357 -3.35 18.56 -8.77
CA ASN A 357 -4.48 19.41 -9.13
C ASN A 357 -4.67 19.41 -10.66
N ASN A 358 -3.59 19.26 -11.46
CA ASN A 358 -3.72 19.25 -12.91
C ASN A 358 -4.43 17.96 -13.39
N ILE A 359 -5.55 18.14 -14.10
CA ILE A 359 -6.36 17.03 -14.64
C ILE A 359 -5.58 16.17 -15.64
N GLU A 360 -4.66 16.77 -16.40
CA GLU A 360 -3.85 16.04 -17.40
C GLU A 360 -3.01 14.94 -16.75
N ASP A 361 -2.62 15.14 -15.49
CA ASP A 361 -1.86 14.16 -14.72
C ASP A 361 -2.69 12.91 -14.37
N LEU A 362 -4.03 12.92 -14.48
CA LEU A 362 -4.84 11.72 -14.29
C LEU A 362 -4.54 10.63 -15.32
N THR A 363 -3.90 10.97 -16.45
CA THR A 363 -3.42 9.96 -17.41
C THR A 363 -2.26 9.12 -16.85
N SER A 364 -1.53 9.66 -15.86
CA SER A 364 -0.49 8.93 -15.13
C SER A 364 -1.04 8.03 -14.02
N PHE A 365 -2.34 8.12 -13.71
CA PHE A 365 -2.97 7.34 -12.66
C PHE A 365 -3.32 5.93 -13.13
N VAL A 366 -2.80 4.95 -12.41
CA VAL A 366 -3.16 3.55 -12.54
C VAL A 366 -3.97 3.17 -11.31
N ARG A 367 -5.29 3.31 -11.40
CA ARG A 367 -6.18 2.96 -10.29
C ARG A 367 -6.38 1.46 -10.22
N MET A 368 -6.08 0.91 -9.06
CA MET A 368 -6.27 -0.50 -8.74
C MET A 368 -7.41 -0.69 -7.75
N ASN A 369 -8.33 -1.57 -8.09
CA ASN A 369 -9.43 -1.97 -7.23
C ASN A 369 -9.49 -3.49 -7.14
N ARG A 370 -9.76 -4.01 -5.93
CA ARG A 370 -9.95 -5.44 -5.73
C ARG A 370 -11.43 -5.72 -5.51
N VAL A 371 -11.98 -6.61 -6.34
CA VAL A 371 -13.34 -7.12 -6.20
C VAL A 371 -13.24 -8.62 -5.92
N GLY A 372 -13.67 -9.02 -4.73
CA GLY A 372 -13.42 -10.38 -4.22
C GLY A 372 -11.93 -10.67 -4.12
N ALA A 373 -11.46 -11.72 -4.80
CA ALA A 373 -10.05 -12.09 -4.80
C ALA A 373 -9.25 -11.55 -6.00
N GLN A 374 -9.88 -10.79 -6.90
CA GLN A 374 -9.27 -10.33 -8.14
C GLN A 374 -9.00 -8.83 -8.12
N THR A 375 -7.83 -8.44 -8.63
CA THR A 375 -7.44 -7.06 -8.89
C THR A 375 -7.83 -6.65 -10.30
N PHE A 376 -8.44 -5.47 -10.41
CA PHE A 376 -8.80 -4.78 -11.65
C PHE A 376 -8.04 -3.47 -11.74
N VAL A 377 -7.64 -3.11 -12.95
CA VAL A 377 -6.93 -1.88 -13.27
C VAL A 377 -7.82 -0.96 -14.12
N ARG A 378 -7.79 0.33 -13.82
CA ARG A 378 -8.40 1.41 -14.62
C ARG A 378 -7.42 2.56 -14.78
N GLN A 379 -7.30 3.07 -15.99
CA GLN A 379 -6.44 4.20 -16.35
C GLN A 379 -7.14 4.99 -17.44
N ILE A 380 -7.09 6.33 -17.35
CA ILE A 380 -7.61 7.24 -18.37
C ILE A 380 -6.52 7.45 -19.42
N THR A 381 -6.84 7.30 -20.70
CA THR A 381 -5.93 7.68 -21.79
C THR A 381 -6.08 9.16 -22.14
N HIS A 382 -5.09 9.78 -22.78
CA HIS A 382 -5.21 11.16 -23.27
C HIS A 382 -6.47 11.36 -24.13
N ALA A 383 -6.74 10.46 -25.08
CA ALA A 383 -7.93 10.55 -25.92
C ALA A 383 -9.25 10.44 -25.14
N GLN A 384 -9.29 9.63 -24.07
CA GLN A 384 -10.46 9.56 -23.20
C GLN A 384 -10.63 10.84 -22.37
N LEU A 385 -9.53 11.42 -21.89
CA LEU A 385 -9.58 12.67 -21.15
C LEU A 385 -10.05 13.83 -22.04
N ASP A 386 -9.49 13.93 -23.26
CA ASP A 386 -9.89 14.95 -24.24
C ASP A 386 -11.39 14.85 -24.55
N ALA A 387 -11.89 13.62 -24.79
CA ALA A 387 -13.33 13.40 -24.98
C ALA A 387 -14.16 13.82 -23.77
N ILE A 388 -13.73 13.53 -22.54
CA ILE A 388 -14.43 13.97 -21.32
C ILE A 388 -14.47 15.50 -21.25
N LEU A 389 -13.37 16.19 -21.55
CA LEU A 389 -13.32 17.66 -21.53
C LEU A 389 -14.23 18.26 -22.62
N ASP A 390 -14.23 17.66 -23.80
CA ASP A 390 -15.06 18.07 -24.93
C ASP A 390 -16.55 17.91 -24.65
N ASP A 391 -16.95 16.76 -24.10
CA ASP A 391 -18.33 16.49 -23.70
C ASP A 391 -18.80 17.48 -22.62
N ASN A 392 -17.97 17.74 -21.59
CA ASN A 392 -18.33 18.63 -20.47
C ASN A 392 -18.67 20.05 -20.94
N TYR A 393 -17.84 20.68 -21.79
CA TYR A 393 -18.16 22.03 -22.25
C TYR A 393 -19.29 22.03 -23.29
N GLY A 394 -19.43 20.95 -24.08
CA GLY A 394 -20.54 20.76 -25.01
C GLY A 394 -21.89 20.71 -24.30
N GLU A 395 -21.98 20.02 -23.17
CA GLU A 395 -23.17 19.98 -22.31
C GLU A 395 -23.52 21.36 -21.75
N VAL A 396 -22.52 22.12 -21.27
CA VAL A 396 -22.75 23.50 -20.79
C VAL A 396 -23.21 24.42 -21.92
N ALA A 397 -22.71 24.24 -23.14
CA ALA A 397 -23.17 24.99 -24.30
C ALA A 397 -24.66 24.74 -24.57
N GLN A 398 -25.11 23.49 -24.47
CA GLN A 398 -26.54 23.13 -24.61
C GLN A 398 -27.41 23.78 -23.53
N TRP A 399 -26.92 23.90 -22.29
CA TRP A 399 -27.66 24.60 -21.24
C TRP A 399 -27.92 26.07 -21.58
N LYS A 400 -26.96 26.72 -22.25
CA LYS A 400 -27.09 28.11 -22.69
C LYS A 400 -28.13 28.30 -23.79
N GLU A 401 -28.38 27.27 -24.60
CA GLU A 401 -29.41 27.27 -25.65
C GLU A 401 -30.84 27.12 -25.09
N ASP A 402 -30.99 26.52 -23.90
CA ASP A 402 -32.30 26.43 -23.25
C ASP A 402 -32.77 27.79 -22.73
N ALA A 403 -33.95 28.23 -23.19
CA ALA A 403 -34.48 29.55 -22.87
C ALA A 403 -34.86 29.74 -21.39
N ALA A 404 -35.22 28.67 -20.67
CA ALA A 404 -35.57 28.77 -19.25
C ALA A 404 -34.28 28.91 -18.41
N PHE A 405 -33.28 28.08 -18.69
CA PHE A 405 -31.97 28.18 -18.08
C PHE A 405 -31.29 29.50 -18.42
N TYR A 406 -31.31 29.93 -19.68
CA TYR A 406 -30.69 31.19 -20.11
C TYR A 406 -31.24 32.41 -19.36
N ARG A 407 -32.56 32.45 -19.13
CA ARG A 407 -33.19 33.55 -18.37
C ARG A 407 -32.80 33.60 -16.89
N ASP A 408 -32.54 32.45 -16.28
CA ASP A 408 -32.25 32.34 -14.85
C ASP A 408 -30.74 32.35 -14.52
N LYS A 409 -29.95 31.53 -15.23
CA LYS A 409 -28.50 31.34 -15.00
C LYS A 409 -27.64 31.57 -16.23
N GLY A 410 -28.11 31.23 -17.43
CA GLY A 410 -27.26 31.16 -18.63
C GLY A 410 -26.71 32.50 -19.13
N LYS A 411 -27.28 33.65 -18.74
CA LYS A 411 -26.64 34.97 -18.93
C LYS A 411 -25.28 35.10 -18.25
N GLY A 412 -25.00 34.29 -17.23
CA GLY A 412 -23.74 34.24 -16.50
C GLY A 412 -22.69 33.30 -17.09
N ILE A 413 -23.00 32.50 -18.12
CA ILE A 413 -22.02 31.62 -18.78
C ILE A 413 -21.22 32.44 -19.78
N HIS A 414 -19.95 32.69 -19.46
CA HIS A 414 -19.04 33.39 -20.34
C HIS A 414 -18.65 32.50 -21.53
N ASN A 415 -18.29 33.09 -22.68
CA ASN A 415 -17.88 32.27 -23.83
C ASN A 415 -16.58 31.49 -23.55
N ASP A 416 -15.73 32.02 -22.67
CA ASP A 416 -14.50 31.33 -22.25
C ASP A 416 -14.80 30.05 -21.45
N ASP A 417 -15.98 29.95 -20.81
CA ASP A 417 -16.42 28.74 -20.09
C ASP A 417 -16.73 27.56 -21.01
N LEU A 418 -16.80 27.80 -22.33
CA LEU A 418 -17.16 26.83 -23.37
C LEU A 418 -15.92 26.34 -24.13
N THR A 419 -14.83 26.11 -23.42
CA THR A 419 -13.55 25.65 -23.99
C THR A 419 -12.96 24.51 -23.17
N ALA A 420 -12.30 23.56 -23.82
CA ALA A 420 -11.59 22.46 -23.14
C ALA A 420 -10.51 22.97 -22.16
N SER A 421 -9.85 24.08 -22.50
CA SER A 421 -8.86 24.71 -21.62
C SER A 421 -9.48 25.25 -20.34
N MET A 422 -10.68 25.86 -20.40
CA MET A 422 -11.37 26.31 -19.19
C MET A 422 -11.87 25.14 -18.35
N GLU A 423 -12.33 24.05 -18.97
CA GLU A 423 -12.65 22.81 -18.24
C GLU A 423 -11.44 22.25 -17.49
N SER A 424 -10.27 22.27 -18.11
CA SER A 424 -9.02 21.85 -17.45
C SER A 424 -8.66 22.73 -16.25
N ILE A 425 -8.82 24.06 -16.38
CA ILE A 425 -8.63 25.02 -15.28
C ILE A 425 -9.63 24.77 -14.15
N LYS A 426 -10.90 24.50 -14.47
CA LYS A 426 -11.93 24.18 -13.47
C LYS A 426 -11.55 22.96 -12.65
N TYR A 427 -11.14 21.86 -13.29
CA TYR A 427 -10.64 20.70 -12.56
C TYR A 427 -9.42 21.02 -11.69
N ALA A 428 -8.50 21.86 -12.17
CA ALA A 428 -7.35 22.31 -11.37
C ALA A 428 -7.73 23.07 -10.09
N LEU A 429 -8.87 23.74 -10.08
CA LEU A 429 -9.42 24.39 -8.87
C LEU A 429 -10.12 23.39 -7.93
N TRP A 430 -10.62 22.28 -8.45
CA TRP A 430 -11.47 21.36 -7.70
C TRP A 430 -10.76 20.12 -7.18
N LEU A 431 -9.79 19.58 -7.92
CA LEU A 431 -9.01 18.40 -7.59
C LEU A 431 -7.96 18.70 -6.50
N ASN A 432 -8.43 19.10 -5.32
CA ASN A 432 -7.60 19.23 -4.13
C ASN A 432 -7.43 17.86 -3.43
N PRO A 433 -6.48 17.72 -2.48
CA PRO A 433 -6.25 16.45 -1.78
C PRO A 433 -7.52 15.86 -1.14
N VAL A 434 -8.44 16.69 -0.63
CA VAL A 434 -9.71 16.23 -0.04
C VAL A 434 -10.59 15.56 -1.09
N ARG A 435 -10.85 16.19 -2.25
CA ARG A 435 -11.69 15.56 -3.30
C ARG A 435 -10.97 14.39 -3.97
N CYS A 436 -9.65 14.46 -4.09
CA CYS A 436 -8.84 13.35 -4.62
C CYS A 436 -8.91 12.09 -3.75
N MET A 437 -9.37 12.17 -2.49
CA MET A 437 -9.73 10.98 -1.68
C MET A 437 -10.74 10.08 -2.40
N ALA A 438 -11.59 10.64 -3.28
CA ALA A 438 -12.51 9.88 -4.11
C ALA A 438 -11.81 8.79 -4.95
N PHE A 439 -10.58 9.04 -5.42
CA PHE A 439 -9.80 8.07 -6.20
C PHE A 439 -9.37 6.84 -5.37
N PHE A 440 -9.29 7.00 -4.04
CA PHE A 440 -8.90 5.98 -3.08
C PHE A 440 -10.11 5.35 -2.35
N ALA A 441 -11.29 5.93 -2.48
CA ALA A 441 -12.50 5.46 -1.82
C ALA A 441 -13.03 4.14 -2.41
N ARG A 442 -13.78 3.38 -1.60
CA ARG A 442 -14.51 2.20 -2.10
C ARG A 442 -15.71 2.64 -2.92
N ARG A 443 -16.47 3.59 -2.36
CA ARG A 443 -17.63 4.23 -2.99
C ARG A 443 -17.57 5.72 -2.74
N VAL A 444 -18.14 6.50 -3.65
CA VAL A 444 -18.29 7.94 -3.48
C VAL A 444 -19.77 8.30 -3.44
N LEU A 445 -20.19 9.13 -2.50
CA LEU A 445 -21.48 9.79 -2.53
C LEU A 445 -21.25 11.23 -2.97
N LEU A 446 -21.57 11.54 -4.23
CA LEU A 446 -21.56 12.89 -4.76
C LEU A 446 -22.75 13.65 -4.18
N VAL A 447 -22.47 14.73 -3.48
CA VAL A 447 -23.47 15.64 -2.91
C VAL A 447 -23.30 17.04 -3.45
N GLU A 448 -24.36 17.85 -3.34
CA GLU A 448 -24.35 19.21 -3.87
C GLU A 448 -23.32 20.11 -3.17
N GLY A 449 -23.22 20.05 -1.84
CA GLY A 449 -22.45 21.04 -1.10
C GLY A 449 -22.00 20.64 0.31
N PRO A 450 -21.52 21.63 1.08
CA PRO A 450 -21.02 21.41 2.44
C PRO A 450 -22.11 21.06 3.45
N THR A 451 -23.39 21.32 3.14
CA THR A 451 -24.52 20.99 4.03
C THR A 451 -24.63 19.48 4.19
N GLU A 452 -24.64 18.75 3.07
CA GLU A 452 -24.77 17.28 3.07
C GLU A 452 -23.50 16.63 3.65
N VAL A 453 -22.31 17.16 3.32
CA VAL A 453 -21.05 16.68 3.90
C VAL A 453 -21.07 16.78 5.42
N ALA A 454 -21.43 17.94 5.96
CA ALA A 454 -21.46 18.16 7.41
C ALA A 454 -22.54 17.32 8.10
N LEU A 455 -23.72 17.22 7.49
CA LEU A 455 -24.83 16.42 8.00
C LEU A 455 -24.49 14.94 8.05
N PHE A 456 -23.99 14.38 6.95
CA PHE A 456 -23.67 12.96 6.88
C PHE A 456 -22.48 12.59 7.76
N ALA A 457 -21.48 13.46 7.90
CA ALA A 457 -20.42 13.28 8.89
C ALA A 457 -21.00 13.19 10.32
N TRP A 458 -21.87 14.14 10.71
CA TRP A 458 -22.53 14.11 12.01
C TRP A 458 -23.39 12.85 12.23
N MET A 459 -24.10 12.38 11.19
CA MET A 459 -24.91 11.16 11.26
C MET A 459 -24.05 9.90 11.41
N VAL A 460 -22.85 9.88 10.83
CA VAL A 460 -21.86 8.79 11.05
C VAL A 460 -21.33 8.84 12.48
N ASP A 461 -20.91 10.01 12.97
CA ASP A 461 -20.35 10.19 14.32
C ASP A 461 -21.37 9.87 15.43
N THR A 462 -22.66 10.05 15.14
CA THR A 462 -23.77 9.70 16.05
C THR A 462 -24.30 8.28 15.84
N ALA A 463 -23.57 7.43 15.12
CA ALA A 463 -23.86 6.03 14.85
C ALA A 463 -25.24 5.76 14.19
N ARG A 464 -25.83 6.75 13.50
CA ARG A 464 -27.12 6.56 12.79
C ARG A 464 -26.99 5.71 11.54
N PHE A 465 -25.82 5.77 10.90
CA PHE A 465 -25.44 4.91 9.79
C PHE A 465 -24.78 3.58 10.22
N GLY A 466 -24.47 3.40 11.51
CA GLY A 466 -23.64 2.28 11.97
C GLY A 466 -22.32 2.18 11.19
N ASP A 467 -21.86 0.95 10.93
CA ASP A 467 -20.64 0.65 10.15
C ASP A 467 -20.86 0.67 8.62
N GLU A 468 -22.08 0.91 8.16
CA GLU A 468 -22.47 0.72 6.74
C GLU A 468 -21.84 1.76 5.82
N MET A 469 -21.59 2.97 6.34
CA MET A 469 -20.91 4.05 5.61
C MET A 469 -19.38 3.87 5.57
N ARG A 470 -18.82 2.81 6.16
CA ARG A 470 -17.37 2.59 6.19
C ARG A 470 -16.79 2.43 4.78
N GLY A 471 -15.87 3.33 4.44
CA GLY A 471 -15.22 3.37 3.12
C GLY A 471 -16.06 4.05 2.03
N VAL A 472 -17.18 4.68 2.39
CA VAL A 472 -17.89 5.65 1.56
C VAL A 472 -17.27 7.02 1.78
N PHE A 473 -16.86 7.68 0.70
CA PHE A 473 -16.42 9.07 0.75
C PHE A 473 -17.56 9.99 0.30
N VAL A 474 -18.04 10.85 1.19
CA VAL A 474 -19.05 11.86 0.86
C VAL A 474 -18.31 13.07 0.28
N MET A 475 -18.54 13.36 -1.01
CA MET A 475 -17.80 14.39 -1.74
C MET A 475 -18.70 15.55 -2.14
N ASP A 476 -18.35 16.74 -1.67
CA ASP A 476 -18.89 18.01 -2.16
C ASP A 476 -18.49 18.25 -3.62
N SER A 477 -19.50 18.39 -4.47
CA SER A 477 -19.35 18.61 -5.92
C SER A 477 -19.20 20.09 -6.29
N MET A 478 -19.09 21.02 -5.33
CA MET A 478 -19.10 22.47 -5.57
C MET A 478 -20.38 22.92 -6.30
N GLY A 479 -21.51 22.30 -5.96
CA GLY A 479 -22.81 22.55 -6.57
C GLY A 479 -23.21 21.51 -7.63
N LYS A 480 -24.52 21.37 -7.81
CA LYS A 480 -25.17 20.47 -8.76
C LYS A 480 -24.68 20.61 -10.21
N PHE A 481 -24.34 21.83 -10.63
CA PHE A 481 -23.84 22.15 -11.97
C PHE A 481 -22.50 21.50 -12.32
N ASN A 482 -21.80 20.89 -11.37
CA ASN A 482 -20.50 20.24 -11.60
C ASN A 482 -20.54 18.72 -11.40
N MET A 483 -21.69 18.13 -11.05
CA MET A 483 -21.76 16.70 -10.72
C MET A 483 -21.40 15.80 -11.90
N HIS A 484 -21.90 16.10 -13.11
CA HIS A 484 -21.63 15.35 -14.34
C HIS A 484 -20.12 15.21 -14.63
N ARG A 485 -19.34 16.27 -14.35
CA ARG A 485 -17.88 16.29 -14.50
C ARG A 485 -17.20 15.21 -13.65
N PHE A 486 -17.56 15.15 -12.36
CA PHE A 486 -17.03 14.11 -11.48
C PHE A 486 -17.53 12.72 -11.86
N MET A 487 -18.79 12.59 -12.28
CA MET A 487 -19.35 11.32 -12.76
C MET A 487 -18.56 10.78 -13.97
N ALA A 488 -18.18 11.65 -14.92
CA ALA A 488 -17.40 11.28 -16.08
C ALA A 488 -16.03 10.68 -15.68
N ILE A 489 -15.28 11.38 -14.81
CA ILE A 489 -13.99 10.89 -14.29
C ILE A 489 -14.17 9.57 -13.51
N PHE A 490 -15.20 9.49 -12.66
CA PHE A 490 -15.44 8.31 -11.85
C PHE A 490 -15.82 7.09 -12.70
N ASN A 491 -16.63 7.28 -13.74
CA ASN A 491 -16.92 6.21 -14.69
C ASN A 491 -15.66 5.74 -15.42
N ALA A 492 -14.80 6.67 -15.85
CA ALA A 492 -13.55 6.33 -16.55
C ALA A 492 -12.55 5.59 -15.64
N LEU A 493 -12.44 5.97 -14.37
CA LEU A 493 -11.60 5.33 -13.35
C LEU A 493 -12.26 4.11 -12.67
N GLY A 494 -13.49 3.78 -13.04
CA GLY A 494 -14.27 2.68 -12.47
C GLY A 494 -14.63 2.83 -11.00
N ILE A 495 -14.80 4.06 -10.52
CA ILE A 495 -15.15 4.40 -9.13
C ILE A 495 -16.66 4.27 -8.98
N GLU A 496 -17.10 3.34 -8.14
CA GLU A 496 -18.51 3.22 -7.78
C GLU A 496 -18.96 4.51 -7.09
N HIS A 497 -19.98 5.17 -7.65
CA HIS A 497 -20.47 6.42 -7.10
C HIS A 497 -21.99 6.51 -7.15
N ALA A 498 -22.57 7.14 -6.14
CA ALA A 498 -23.96 7.56 -6.15
C ALA A 498 -24.05 9.08 -6.15
N VAL A 499 -25.18 9.61 -6.58
CA VAL A 499 -25.42 11.07 -6.69
C VAL A 499 -26.68 11.42 -5.92
N LEU A 500 -26.57 12.42 -5.05
CA LEU A 500 -27.69 12.98 -4.28
C LEU A 500 -27.67 14.51 -4.41
N TYR A 501 -28.74 15.09 -4.92
CA TYR A 501 -28.81 16.53 -5.21
C TYR A 501 -30.21 17.11 -5.01
N ASP A 502 -30.33 18.44 -5.06
CA ASP A 502 -31.60 19.15 -4.94
C ASP A 502 -32.26 19.32 -6.32
N ASP A 503 -33.50 18.84 -6.51
CA ASP A 503 -34.22 18.93 -7.81
C ASP A 503 -34.74 20.34 -8.10
N ASP A 504 -34.73 21.25 -7.10
CA ASP A 504 -35.24 22.61 -7.21
C ASP A 504 -36.69 22.66 -7.76
N ASN A 505 -37.51 21.66 -7.43
CA ASN A 505 -38.85 21.41 -7.98
C ASN A 505 -38.88 21.31 -9.51
N GLY A 506 -37.89 20.63 -10.10
CA GLY A 506 -37.75 20.41 -11.54
C GLY A 506 -37.35 21.66 -12.32
N LYS A 507 -36.81 22.69 -11.66
CA LYS A 507 -36.44 23.97 -12.30
C LYS A 507 -35.42 23.79 -13.44
N TYR A 508 -34.50 22.85 -13.30
CA TYR A 508 -33.42 22.59 -14.26
C TYR A 508 -33.58 21.25 -14.99
N ARG A 509 -34.81 20.73 -15.07
CA ARG A 509 -35.12 19.37 -15.53
C ARG A 509 -34.59 19.04 -16.93
N ASN A 510 -34.64 20.01 -17.84
CA ASN A 510 -34.23 19.83 -19.24
C ASN A 510 -32.75 20.20 -19.49
N THR A 511 -32.03 20.66 -18.47
CA THR A 511 -30.63 21.09 -18.58
C THR A 511 -29.75 20.29 -17.61
N VAL A 512 -29.49 20.82 -16.41
CA VAL A 512 -28.55 20.22 -15.46
C VAL A 512 -29.00 18.85 -14.99
N ASP A 513 -30.28 18.68 -14.66
CA ASP A 513 -30.82 17.37 -14.23
C ASP A 513 -30.71 16.34 -15.34
N LYS A 514 -31.06 16.74 -16.56
CA LYS A 514 -30.92 15.90 -17.75
C LYS A 514 -29.46 15.48 -17.93
N THR A 515 -28.51 16.41 -17.83
CA THR A 515 -27.08 16.11 -17.96
C THR A 515 -26.59 15.15 -16.87
N ILE A 516 -27.03 15.30 -15.61
CA ILE A 516 -26.71 14.35 -14.54
C ILE A 516 -27.26 12.96 -14.86
N GLN A 517 -28.50 12.87 -15.33
CA GLN A 517 -29.12 11.58 -15.71
C GLN A 517 -28.46 10.95 -16.94
N ASP A 518 -28.12 11.75 -17.94
CA ASP A 518 -27.44 11.31 -19.17
C ASP A 518 -25.98 10.88 -18.87
N SER A 519 -25.37 11.39 -17.79
CA SER A 519 -24.04 10.99 -17.29
C SER A 519 -24.02 9.66 -16.52
N VAL A 520 -25.17 9.01 -16.30
CA VAL A 520 -25.24 7.72 -15.60
C VAL A 520 -24.47 6.67 -16.40
N GLY A 521 -23.43 6.12 -15.78
CA GLY A 521 -22.55 5.14 -16.42
C GLY A 521 -22.52 3.80 -15.70
N ALA A 522 -21.63 2.91 -16.16
CA ALA A 522 -21.48 1.56 -15.61
C ALA A 522 -21.18 1.52 -14.10
N TYR A 523 -20.58 2.59 -13.58
CA TYR A 523 -20.15 2.72 -12.19
C TYR A 523 -21.05 3.63 -11.35
N THR A 524 -22.08 4.22 -11.94
CA THR A 524 -23.10 4.95 -11.19
C THR A 524 -24.03 3.93 -10.52
N ILE A 525 -23.99 3.84 -9.19
CA ILE A 525 -24.76 2.84 -8.44
C ILE A 525 -26.18 3.30 -8.14
N GLY A 526 -26.42 4.61 -8.11
CA GLY A 526 -27.75 5.20 -8.01
C GLY A 526 -27.70 6.73 -8.11
N VAL A 527 -28.83 7.31 -8.51
CA VAL A 527 -29.04 8.76 -8.56
C VAL A 527 -30.39 9.03 -7.90
N ASP A 528 -30.41 9.97 -6.97
CA ASP A 528 -31.62 10.35 -6.25
C ASP A 528 -31.59 11.86 -5.96
N SER A 529 -32.73 12.44 -5.66
CA SER A 529 -32.85 13.86 -5.38
C SER A 529 -33.84 14.19 -4.27
N PHE A 530 -33.72 15.40 -3.74
CA PHE A 530 -34.75 16.01 -2.91
C PHE A 530 -35.65 16.87 -3.80
N PRO A 531 -37.00 16.77 -3.70
CA PRO A 531 -37.90 17.55 -4.55
C PRO A 531 -37.60 19.06 -4.50
N ARG A 532 -37.28 19.59 -3.31
CA ARG A 532 -36.89 20.98 -3.12
C ARG A 532 -35.43 21.09 -2.71
N ASP A 533 -35.13 20.78 -1.45
CA ASP A 533 -33.80 20.79 -0.86
C ASP A 533 -33.75 19.86 0.37
N ILE A 534 -32.55 19.59 0.88
CA ILE A 534 -32.37 18.74 2.07
C ILE A 534 -32.96 19.38 3.33
N GLU A 535 -32.99 20.70 3.43
CA GLU A 535 -33.57 21.40 4.57
C GLU A 535 -35.07 21.17 4.67
N ASP A 536 -35.79 21.27 3.55
CA ASP A 536 -37.21 20.95 3.43
C ASP A 536 -37.49 19.48 3.76
N ALA A 537 -36.63 18.56 3.29
CA ALA A 537 -36.71 17.13 3.61
C ALA A 537 -36.54 16.84 5.12
N LEU A 538 -35.85 17.71 5.86
CA LEU A 538 -35.68 17.64 7.31
C LEU A 538 -36.70 18.49 8.10
N GLY A 539 -37.65 19.14 7.41
CA GLY A 539 -38.65 20.00 8.04
C GLY A 539 -38.11 21.34 8.55
N ILE A 540 -36.97 21.80 8.04
CA ILE A 540 -36.29 23.03 8.46
C ILE A 540 -36.84 24.21 7.62
N THR A 541 -37.75 24.99 8.20
CA THR A 541 -38.46 26.07 7.49
C THR A 541 -37.74 27.42 7.47
N THR A 542 -36.73 27.62 8.34
CA THR A 542 -35.97 28.88 8.45
C THR A 542 -34.46 28.63 8.23
N ALA A 543 -34.11 28.06 7.08
CA ALA A 543 -32.72 28.05 6.64
C ALA A 543 -32.31 29.47 6.17
N PRO A 544 -31.10 29.95 6.49
CA PRO A 544 -30.59 31.21 5.96
C PRO A 544 -30.54 31.19 4.43
N SER A 545 -30.82 32.33 3.79
CA SER A 545 -30.57 32.51 2.36
C SER A 545 -29.08 32.43 2.00
N ASP A 546 -28.21 32.72 2.98
CA ASP A 546 -26.77 32.70 2.84
C ASP A 546 -26.24 31.27 2.78
N LYS A 547 -25.76 30.85 1.61
CA LYS A 547 -25.27 29.48 1.35
C LYS A 547 -24.26 28.98 2.39
N HIS A 548 -23.34 29.83 2.83
CA HIS A 548 -22.30 29.46 3.80
C HIS A 548 -22.82 29.19 5.21
N ARG A 549 -24.02 29.68 5.57
CA ARG A 549 -24.64 29.48 6.88
C ARG A 549 -25.55 28.26 6.94
N LYS A 550 -25.96 27.71 5.79
CA LYS A 550 -26.83 26.53 5.69
C LYS A 550 -26.33 25.34 6.53
N PRO A 551 -25.04 24.91 6.44
CA PRO A 551 -24.58 23.75 7.20
C PRO A 551 -24.70 23.95 8.72
N GLN A 552 -24.39 25.17 9.20
CA GLN A 552 -24.47 25.53 10.62
C GLN A 552 -25.91 25.46 11.12
N HIS A 553 -26.85 25.95 10.33
CA HIS A 553 -28.27 25.98 10.71
C HIS A 553 -28.92 24.60 10.67
N VAL A 554 -28.53 23.73 9.73
CA VAL A 554 -28.97 22.33 9.72
C VAL A 554 -28.51 21.61 10.98
N LEU A 555 -27.21 21.66 11.29
CA LEU A 555 -26.67 21.02 12.49
C LEU A 555 -27.22 21.64 13.78
N TYR A 556 -27.42 22.96 13.83
CA TYR A 556 -28.05 23.63 14.96
C TYR A 556 -29.49 23.15 15.17
N SER A 557 -30.29 23.05 14.10
CA SER A 557 -31.68 22.60 14.18
C SER A 557 -31.79 21.15 14.66
N ILE A 558 -30.85 20.30 14.25
CA ILE A 558 -30.74 18.93 14.76
C ILE A 558 -30.38 18.92 16.24
N ARG A 559 -29.36 19.69 16.65
CA ARG A 559 -28.91 19.76 18.05
C ARG A 559 -29.98 20.33 18.98
N ASP A 560 -30.77 21.28 18.52
CA ASP A 560 -31.88 21.90 19.26
C ASP A 560 -33.16 21.03 19.25
N GLY A 561 -33.10 19.82 18.69
CA GLY A 561 -34.23 18.88 18.68
C GLY A 561 -35.38 19.29 17.75
N ARG A 562 -35.14 20.19 16.79
CA ARG A 562 -36.16 20.68 15.83
C ARG A 562 -36.40 19.71 14.68
N VAL A 563 -35.45 18.81 14.42
CA VAL A 563 -35.56 17.75 13.41
C VAL A 563 -35.94 16.46 14.11
N SER A 564 -37.03 15.82 13.67
CA SER A 564 -37.50 14.57 14.29
C SER A 564 -36.55 13.41 14.00
N LYS A 565 -36.53 12.43 14.90
CA LYS A 565 -35.72 11.22 14.72
C LYS A 565 -36.13 10.45 13.46
N ASP A 566 -37.42 10.36 13.18
CA ASP A 566 -37.96 9.64 12.02
C ASP A 566 -37.50 10.23 10.68
N LEU A 567 -37.35 11.56 10.59
CA LEU A 567 -36.84 12.22 9.38
C LEU A 567 -35.35 11.91 9.18
N LEU A 568 -34.55 11.91 10.25
CA LEU A 568 -33.13 11.54 10.20
C LEU A 568 -32.95 10.07 9.84
N ASP A 569 -33.78 9.18 10.40
CA ASP A 569 -33.72 7.75 10.12
C ASP A 569 -34.21 7.46 8.69
N GLY A 570 -35.22 8.19 8.20
CA GLY A 570 -35.67 8.15 6.80
C GLY A 570 -34.60 8.64 5.82
N LEU A 571 -33.88 9.72 6.16
CA LEU A 571 -32.74 10.20 5.37
C LEU A 571 -31.61 9.18 5.34
N ALA A 572 -31.28 8.56 6.49
CA ALA A 572 -30.30 7.49 6.55
C ALA A 572 -30.71 6.32 5.64
N GLN A 573 -31.98 5.92 5.67
CA GLN A 573 -32.51 4.84 4.82
C GLN A 573 -32.45 5.19 3.32
N LYS A 574 -32.75 6.43 2.95
CA LYS A 574 -32.61 6.92 1.58
C LYS A 574 -31.17 6.78 1.08
N VAL A 575 -30.20 7.21 1.88
CA VAL A 575 -28.77 7.11 1.56
C VAL A 575 -28.30 5.64 1.49
N ARG A 576 -28.76 4.77 2.40
CA ARG A 576 -28.48 3.32 2.35
C ARG A 576 -28.97 2.68 1.07
N THR A 577 -30.21 2.96 0.69
CA THR A 577 -30.83 2.44 -0.52
C THR A 577 -30.06 2.92 -1.75
N LEU A 578 -29.77 4.22 -1.80
CA LEU A 578 -29.02 4.87 -2.87
C LEU A 578 -27.62 4.26 -3.06
N LEU A 579 -26.90 4.04 -1.95
CA LEU A 579 -25.56 3.45 -1.96
C LEU A 579 -25.56 1.92 -2.05
N LYS A 580 -26.73 1.28 -2.13
CA LYS A 580 -26.90 -0.18 -2.11
C LYS A 580 -26.13 -0.81 -0.94
N LEU A 581 -26.33 -0.26 0.24
CA LEU A 581 -25.76 -0.78 1.49
C LEU A 581 -26.62 -1.90 2.08
N ASP A 582 -27.94 -1.89 1.80
CA ASP A 582 -28.91 -2.88 2.28
C ASP A 582 -28.89 -4.22 1.51
N VAL A 583 -28.14 -4.29 0.41
CA VAL A 583 -28.08 -5.48 -0.45
C VAL A 583 -26.88 -6.32 0.00
N GLN A 584 -27.14 -7.53 0.52
CA GLN A 584 -26.12 -8.57 0.66
C GLN A 584 -25.33 -8.64 -0.64
N VAL A 585 -24.01 -8.44 -0.57
CA VAL A 585 -23.10 -8.53 -1.72
C VAL A 585 -22.99 -10.00 -2.11
N ASP A 586 -24.01 -10.52 -2.76
CA ASP A 586 -23.99 -11.83 -3.36
C ASP A 586 -24.05 -11.69 -4.88
N LYS A 587 -22.98 -12.22 -5.50
CA LYS A 587 -22.61 -12.26 -6.91
C LYS A 587 -21.93 -11.02 -7.52
N PRO A 588 -20.68 -11.16 -8.03
CA PRO A 588 -20.07 -10.13 -8.87
C PRO A 588 -20.95 -9.88 -10.09
N ARG A 589 -21.10 -8.62 -10.50
CA ARG A 589 -21.67 -8.27 -11.81
C ARG A 589 -20.89 -9.06 -12.87
N LYS A 590 -21.55 -10.06 -13.48
CA LYS A 590 -21.08 -10.65 -14.74
C LYS A 590 -21.02 -9.51 -15.74
N LEU A 591 -19.81 -9.12 -16.13
CA LEU A 591 -19.62 -8.51 -17.44
C LEU A 591 -20.11 -9.56 -18.43
N GLU A 592 -21.20 -9.29 -19.15
CA GLU A 592 -21.77 -10.22 -20.11
C GLU A 592 -20.76 -10.51 -21.22
N LEU A 593 -20.04 -11.62 -21.08
CA LEU A 593 -19.53 -12.37 -22.21
C LEU A 593 -20.72 -13.15 -22.79
N LEU A 594 -21.03 -12.88 -24.04
CA LEU A 594 -22.03 -13.58 -24.85
C LEU A 594 -21.92 -15.11 -24.67
N GLY A 595 -23.00 -15.75 -24.22
CA GLY A 595 -23.15 -17.21 -24.18
C GLY A 595 -24.16 -17.68 -23.11
N GLY A 596 -25.28 -18.25 -23.55
CA GLY A 596 -26.46 -18.52 -22.72
C GLY A 596 -26.53 -19.85 -21.96
N GLY A 597 -27.64 -20.07 -21.24
CA GLY A 597 -28.17 -21.40 -20.91
C GLY A 597 -28.41 -21.76 -19.42
N SER A 598 -29.68 -21.66 -19.01
CA SER A 598 -30.46 -22.50 -18.07
C SER A 598 -30.40 -22.40 -16.51
N GLN A 599 -31.58 -22.04 -15.97
CA GLN A 599 -32.43 -22.61 -14.89
C GLN A 599 -31.97 -22.84 -13.41
N ARG A 600 -32.50 -21.96 -12.54
CA ARG A 600 -33.46 -22.09 -11.38
C ARG A 600 -33.27 -23.07 -10.18
N GLN A 601 -33.72 -22.53 -9.01
CA GLN A 601 -34.24 -23.12 -7.74
C GLN A 601 -33.18 -23.41 -6.63
N ASP A 602 -33.32 -23.07 -5.33
CA ASP A 602 -34.47 -22.74 -4.43
C ASP A 602 -34.08 -21.83 -3.23
N GLU A 603 -35.10 -21.32 -2.53
CA GLU A 603 -35.12 -20.46 -1.33
C GLU A 603 -34.99 -21.24 0.00
N LEU A 604 -34.39 -20.63 1.04
CA LEU A 604 -34.78 -20.72 2.48
C LEU A 604 -33.89 -19.82 3.35
N GLY A 605 -34.51 -18.95 4.16
CA GLY A 605 -33.83 -17.91 4.94
C GLY A 605 -33.42 -18.29 6.37
N ASN A 606 -32.54 -17.48 6.97
CA ASN A 606 -32.69 -16.89 8.32
C ASN A 606 -31.53 -15.96 8.67
N TYR A 607 -31.85 -14.93 9.46
CA TYR A 607 -31.03 -13.79 9.89
C TYR A 607 -29.71 -14.18 10.57
N ALA A 608 -28.58 -13.65 10.08
CA ALA A 608 -27.31 -13.51 10.81
C ALA A 608 -26.46 -12.39 10.18
N HIS A 609 -25.90 -11.50 11.00
CA HIS A 609 -24.99 -10.42 10.60
C HIS A 609 -23.77 -11.00 9.84
N GLN A 610 -23.60 -10.67 8.55
CA GLN A 610 -22.49 -11.19 7.73
C GLN A 610 -21.29 -10.24 7.73
N GLY A 611 -20.48 -10.33 8.79
CA GLY A 611 -19.02 -10.19 8.62
C GLY A 611 -18.51 -11.40 7.84
N ILE A 612 -17.44 -11.26 7.05
CA ILE A 612 -16.79 -12.42 6.44
C ILE A 612 -16.31 -13.30 7.59
N LEU A 613 -16.90 -14.49 7.76
CA LEU A 613 -16.49 -15.43 8.77
C LEU A 613 -15.19 -16.11 8.29
N HIS A 614 -14.12 -15.87 9.02
CA HIS A 614 -12.84 -16.53 8.84
C HIS A 614 -12.83 -17.81 9.67
N GLU A 615 -12.45 -18.92 9.06
CA GLU A 615 -12.02 -20.11 9.80
C GLU A 615 -10.52 -20.01 10.04
N LEU A 616 -10.14 -19.80 11.29
CA LEU A 616 -8.75 -19.57 11.70
C LEU A 616 -8.28 -20.67 12.64
N ARG A 617 -7.00 -21.05 12.53
CA ARG A 617 -6.32 -21.84 13.56
C ARG A 617 -5.53 -20.88 14.45
N VAL A 618 -5.91 -20.80 15.71
CA VAL A 618 -5.30 -19.89 16.68
C VAL A 618 -4.78 -20.69 17.88
N PRO A 619 -3.70 -20.22 18.54
CA PRO A 619 -3.20 -20.88 19.74
C PRO A 619 -4.20 -20.72 20.89
N ARG A 620 -4.43 -21.83 21.62
CA ARG A 620 -5.13 -21.82 22.91
C ARG A 620 -4.12 -21.75 24.04
N TYR A 621 -4.30 -20.81 24.96
CA TYR A 621 -3.50 -20.70 26.18
C TYR A 621 -4.33 -21.04 27.43
N ASP A 622 -3.69 -21.63 28.43
CA ASP A 622 -4.20 -21.58 29.81
C ASP A 622 -3.80 -20.21 30.37
N LEU A 623 -4.76 -19.47 30.93
CA LEU A 623 -4.51 -18.13 31.48
C LEU A 623 -3.44 -18.14 32.58
N ARG A 624 -3.17 -19.30 33.21
CA ARG A 624 -2.07 -19.46 34.19
C ARG A 624 -0.67 -19.60 33.57
N ILE A 625 -0.54 -19.96 32.30
CA ILE A 625 0.76 -20.21 31.62
C ILE A 625 1.25 -18.96 30.85
N ALA A 626 0.40 -17.94 30.68
CA ALA A 626 0.79 -16.68 30.04
C ALA A 626 1.85 -15.87 30.81
N ALA A 627 2.08 -16.19 32.10
CA ALA A 627 2.99 -15.47 33.00
C ALA A 627 4.47 -15.87 32.91
N GLY A 628 4.82 -17.01 32.32
CA GLY A 628 6.21 -17.51 32.35
C GLY A 628 7.07 -17.13 31.14
N GLY A 629 6.51 -16.52 30.10
CA GLY A 629 7.16 -16.37 28.79
C GLY A 629 7.10 -14.96 28.18
N LEU A 630 7.24 -13.93 29.01
CA LEU A 630 7.12 -12.52 28.58
C LEU A 630 8.33 -11.66 28.95
N SER A 631 9.51 -12.29 29.08
CA SER A 631 10.80 -11.67 28.82
C SER A 631 11.38 -12.32 27.55
N ALA A 632 12.30 -11.66 26.85
CA ALA A 632 12.85 -12.07 25.54
C ALA A 632 13.57 -13.45 25.51
N SER A 633 13.46 -14.27 26.55
CA SER A 633 14.19 -15.52 26.72
C SER A 633 13.33 -16.80 26.68
N GLN A 634 11.98 -16.75 26.81
CA GLN A 634 11.13 -17.93 26.60
C GLN A 634 9.76 -17.55 26.03
N SER A 635 9.31 -18.21 24.96
CA SER A 635 7.97 -18.04 24.40
C SER A 635 6.97 -19.00 25.09
N PRO A 636 5.76 -18.55 25.47
CA PRO A 636 4.80 -19.42 26.15
C PRO A 636 4.35 -20.52 25.18
N LYS A 637 4.45 -21.79 25.60
CA LYS A 637 4.03 -22.94 24.78
C LYS A 637 2.50 -23.01 24.75
N ALA A 638 1.92 -22.93 23.56
CA ALA A 638 0.47 -23.08 23.37
C ALA A 638 0.01 -24.46 23.86
N VAL A 639 -1.13 -24.51 24.55
CA VAL A 639 -1.72 -25.75 25.11
C VAL A 639 -2.32 -26.63 24.01
N ALA A 640 -2.85 -25.98 22.97
CA ALA A 640 -3.33 -26.62 21.74
C ALA A 640 -3.41 -25.59 20.60
N GLN A 641 -3.50 -26.08 19.38
CA GLN A 641 -3.97 -25.28 18.23
C GLN A 641 -5.45 -25.59 18.04
N VAL A 642 -6.29 -24.56 18.02
CA VAL A 642 -7.74 -24.74 17.92
C VAL A 642 -8.31 -24.00 16.73
N GLN A 643 -9.34 -24.57 16.11
CA GLN A 643 -10.05 -23.93 15.02
C GLN A 643 -11.21 -23.10 15.57
N VAL A 644 -11.29 -21.84 15.15
CA VAL A 644 -12.36 -20.91 15.49
C VAL A 644 -12.94 -20.28 14.25
N THR A 645 -14.23 -20.00 14.28
CA THR A 645 -14.91 -19.21 13.26
C THR A 645 -15.16 -17.82 13.84
N THR A 646 -14.62 -16.78 13.20
CA THR A 646 -14.67 -15.41 13.72
C THR A 646 -14.74 -14.40 12.58
N ILE A 647 -15.33 -13.23 12.83
CA ILE A 647 -15.32 -12.10 11.89
C ILE A 647 -13.99 -11.32 11.89
N HIS A 648 -13.05 -11.70 12.76
CA HIS A 648 -11.77 -11.02 12.93
C HIS A 648 -10.67 -11.70 12.10
N GLU A 649 -9.91 -10.93 11.34
CA GLU A 649 -8.76 -11.41 10.58
C GLU A 649 -7.58 -11.78 11.51
N ASP A 650 -6.87 -12.87 11.20
CA ASP A 650 -5.66 -13.25 11.95
C ASP A 650 -4.43 -12.49 11.44
N GLU A 651 -4.00 -11.51 12.24
CA GLU A 651 -2.76 -10.76 12.02
C GLU A 651 -1.57 -11.37 12.79
N GLY A 652 -1.64 -12.66 13.16
CA GLY A 652 -0.62 -13.36 13.97
C GLY A 652 -0.65 -12.98 15.45
N ARG A 653 -1.76 -12.37 15.90
CA ARG A 653 -1.92 -11.80 17.25
C ARG A 653 -3.16 -12.30 17.99
N LEU A 654 -3.95 -13.15 17.34
CA LEU A 654 -5.14 -13.74 17.92
C LEU A 654 -4.79 -14.97 18.76
N PHE A 655 -5.51 -15.14 19.88
CA PHE A 655 -5.44 -16.35 20.68
C PHE A 655 -6.75 -16.59 21.41
N VAL A 656 -6.96 -17.83 21.82
CA VAL A 656 -8.13 -18.24 22.60
C VAL A 656 -7.74 -18.55 24.03
N ALA A 657 -8.55 -18.11 24.98
CA ALA A 657 -8.41 -18.46 26.39
C ALA A 657 -9.77 -18.75 27.01
N ARG A 658 -9.82 -19.69 27.96
CA ARG A 658 -11.04 -20.01 28.70
C ARG A 658 -11.26 -18.97 29.79
N ILE A 659 -12.44 -18.37 29.82
CA ILE A 659 -12.82 -17.35 30.80
C ILE A 659 -13.40 -18.04 32.03
N THR A 660 -12.93 -17.63 33.20
CA THR A 660 -13.36 -18.19 34.49
C THR A 660 -13.87 -17.08 35.40
N GLY A 661 -14.99 -17.32 36.07
CA GLY A 661 -15.65 -16.39 36.96
C GLY A 661 -16.82 -15.64 36.30
N ARG A 662 -17.68 -15.06 37.15
CA ARG A 662 -18.97 -14.48 36.73
C ARG A 662 -18.99 -12.95 36.68
N SER A 663 -17.83 -12.30 36.77
CA SER A 663 -17.74 -10.83 36.83
C SER A 663 -18.12 -10.14 35.51
N MET A 664 -18.13 -10.86 34.40
CA MET A 664 -18.44 -10.33 33.08
C MET A 664 -19.81 -10.77 32.54
N GLU A 665 -20.62 -11.44 33.38
CA GLU A 665 -22.00 -11.82 33.05
C GLU A 665 -22.95 -10.61 33.05
N PRO A 666 -24.01 -10.59 32.22
CA PRO A 666 -24.48 -11.69 31.37
C PRO A 666 -23.75 -11.80 30.02
N ASP A 667 -22.98 -10.78 29.65
CA ASP A 667 -22.40 -10.67 28.30
C ASP A 667 -21.28 -11.68 28.03
N VAL A 668 -20.60 -12.14 29.07
CA VAL A 668 -19.58 -13.18 28.99
C VAL A 668 -19.80 -14.19 30.10
N ALA A 669 -20.31 -15.37 29.72
CA ALA A 669 -20.62 -16.45 30.64
C ALA A 669 -19.36 -17.14 31.18
N ASP A 670 -19.42 -17.59 32.45
CA ASP A 670 -18.38 -18.42 33.05
C ASP A 670 -18.13 -19.71 32.25
N GLY A 671 -16.87 -20.04 32.01
CA GLY A 671 -16.45 -21.22 31.27
C GLY A 671 -16.41 -21.06 29.75
N SER A 672 -16.84 -19.92 29.20
CA SER A 672 -16.79 -19.61 27.75
C SER A 672 -15.36 -19.45 27.22
N PHE A 673 -15.16 -19.66 25.93
CA PHE A 673 -13.89 -19.38 25.27
C PHE A 673 -13.91 -17.98 24.66
N GLY A 674 -13.05 -17.10 25.15
CA GLY A 674 -12.86 -15.77 24.59
C GLY A 674 -11.79 -15.77 23.51
N LEU A 675 -12.06 -15.06 22.41
CA LEU A 675 -11.06 -14.69 21.43
C LEU A 675 -10.45 -13.34 21.83
N PHE A 676 -9.13 -13.29 21.87
CA PHE A 676 -8.36 -12.13 22.30
C PHE A 676 -7.36 -11.69 21.23
N ARG A 677 -7.10 -10.39 21.14
CA ARG A 677 -6.03 -9.80 20.31
C ARG A 677 -4.95 -9.19 21.18
N ARG A 678 -3.70 -9.64 21.02
CA ARG A 678 -2.54 -9.07 21.72
C ARG A 678 -2.24 -7.65 21.27
N PHE A 679 -1.93 -6.78 22.23
CA PHE A 679 -1.32 -5.48 21.94
C PHE A 679 0.13 -5.67 21.46
N ARG A 680 0.64 -4.73 20.65
CA ARG A 680 2.01 -4.84 20.09
C ARG A 680 3.09 -4.66 21.14
N GLU A 681 2.85 -3.77 22.11
CA GLU A 681 3.71 -3.51 23.25
C GLU A 681 2.90 -3.74 24.53
N ILE A 682 3.38 -4.64 25.39
CA ILE A 682 2.67 -5.06 26.59
C ILE A 682 3.00 -4.07 27.72
N GLY A 683 1.98 -3.42 28.30
CA GLY A 683 2.15 -2.46 29.39
C GLY A 683 2.40 -0.99 28.98
N ALA A 684 2.60 -0.72 27.69
CA ALA A 684 2.77 0.65 27.14
C ALA A 684 1.54 1.15 26.36
N VAL A 685 0.36 0.57 26.60
CA VAL A 685 -0.88 0.94 25.91
C VAL A 685 -1.41 2.25 26.48
N ASP A 686 -1.64 3.26 25.63
CA ASP A 686 -2.30 4.51 26.05
C ASP A 686 -3.69 4.18 26.64
N PRO A 687 -3.94 4.43 27.93
CA PRO A 687 -5.21 4.14 28.59
C PRO A 687 -6.44 4.75 27.91
N ARG A 688 -6.27 5.86 27.19
CA ARG A 688 -7.35 6.55 26.45
C ARG A 688 -7.80 5.75 25.23
N SER A 689 -6.86 5.07 24.57
CA SER A 689 -7.14 4.29 23.35
C SER A 689 -8.01 3.05 23.59
N ILE A 690 -8.03 2.58 24.84
CA ILE A 690 -8.75 1.39 25.29
C ILE A 690 -9.91 1.72 26.25
N ASP A 691 -10.28 3.00 26.41
CA ASP A 691 -11.43 3.38 27.22
C ASP A 691 -12.71 2.67 26.73
N ASN A 692 -13.47 2.17 27.70
CA ASN A 692 -14.70 1.39 27.52
C ASN A 692 -14.54 0.01 26.86
N ARG A 693 -13.31 -0.44 26.55
CA ARG A 693 -13.04 -1.77 25.96
C ARG A 693 -12.91 -2.85 27.04
N ARG A 694 -13.22 -4.10 26.67
CA ARG A 694 -12.92 -5.27 27.52
C ARG A 694 -11.48 -5.69 27.28
N VAL A 695 -10.68 -5.74 28.34
CA VAL A 695 -9.25 -6.03 28.25
C VAL A 695 -8.86 -7.09 29.27
N LEU A 696 -7.89 -7.91 28.87
CA LEU A 696 -7.19 -8.83 29.73
C LEU A 696 -6.05 -8.07 30.42
N VAL A 697 -6.12 -7.97 31.75
CA VAL A 697 -5.18 -7.21 32.58
C VAL A 697 -4.50 -8.16 33.55
N GLU A 698 -3.20 -8.02 33.70
CA GLU A 698 -2.38 -8.65 34.73
C GLU A 698 -2.23 -7.69 35.92
N LEU A 699 -2.50 -8.22 37.11
CA LEU A 699 -2.36 -7.54 38.39
C LEU A 699 -1.09 -8.07 39.08
N HIS A 700 -0.11 -7.20 39.29
CA HIS A 700 1.06 -7.51 40.13
C HIS A 700 0.83 -6.96 41.55
N GLU A 701 0.80 -7.85 42.56
CA GLU A 701 0.84 -7.48 43.98
C GLU A 701 2.28 -7.64 44.50
N GLU A 702 2.75 -6.73 45.38
CA GLU A 702 4.14 -6.65 45.87
C GLU A 702 4.66 -7.91 46.61
N THR A 703 3.81 -8.92 46.84
CA THR A 703 4.16 -10.15 47.57
C THR A 703 4.32 -11.39 46.69
N ASP A 704 4.19 -11.28 45.36
CA ASP A 704 4.14 -12.41 44.43
C ASP A 704 5.40 -12.48 43.52
N ASP A 705 6.57 -12.69 44.12
CA ASP A 705 7.82 -12.85 43.36
C ASP A 705 7.92 -14.21 42.63
N ASP A 706 7.08 -15.20 42.97
CA ASP A 706 7.19 -16.58 42.46
C ASP A 706 5.92 -17.19 41.84
N SER A 707 4.77 -16.49 41.78
CA SER A 707 3.48 -17.11 41.37
C SER A 707 2.92 -16.69 40.00
N GLY A 708 3.48 -15.65 39.35
CA GLY A 708 2.94 -15.10 38.12
C GLY A 708 1.64 -14.32 38.37
N GLY A 709 1.59 -13.05 37.96
CA GLY A 709 0.51 -12.11 38.32
C GLY A 709 -0.91 -12.63 38.05
N GLN A 710 -1.90 -12.10 38.78
CA GLN A 710 -3.30 -12.49 38.60
C GLN A 710 -3.90 -11.85 37.34
N TYR A 711 -4.37 -12.67 36.41
CA TYR A 711 -5.07 -12.18 35.21
C TYR A 711 -6.57 -12.02 35.43
N THR A 712 -7.11 -10.90 34.97
CA THR A 712 -8.55 -10.62 35.01
C THR A 712 -9.04 -10.00 33.71
N LEU A 713 -10.21 -10.44 33.24
CA LEU A 713 -10.97 -9.76 32.20
C LEU A 713 -11.88 -8.72 32.84
N LYS A 714 -11.72 -7.45 32.46
CA LYS A 714 -12.54 -6.32 32.94
C LYS A 714 -12.76 -5.30 31.83
N ARG A 715 -13.78 -4.46 31.98
CA ARG A 715 -13.96 -3.27 31.16
C ARG A 715 -13.05 -2.16 31.69
N TRP A 716 -12.20 -1.63 30.82
CA TRP A 716 -11.32 -0.52 31.13
C TRP A 716 -12.11 0.80 31.12
N ARG A 717 -11.89 1.63 32.13
CA ARG A 717 -12.35 3.02 32.15
C ARG A 717 -11.21 3.92 32.61
N CYS A 718 -11.05 5.08 32.00
CA CYS A 718 -10.10 6.09 32.49
C CYS A 718 -10.77 7.46 32.63
N CYS A 719 -10.26 8.26 33.55
CA CYS A 719 -10.61 9.67 33.69
C CYS A 719 -9.40 10.53 33.40
N VAL A 720 -9.61 11.57 32.59
CA VAL A 720 -8.58 12.51 32.18
C VAL A 720 -8.89 13.86 32.83
N GLY A 721 -7.91 14.40 33.52
CA GLY A 721 -8.00 15.69 34.20
C GLY A 721 -7.87 16.87 33.23
N GLN A 722 -7.92 18.09 33.76
CA GLN A 722 -7.89 19.32 32.95
C GLN A 722 -6.58 19.56 32.18
N ASN A 723 -5.49 18.90 32.60
CA ASN A 723 -4.15 19.02 31.97
C ASN A 723 -3.82 17.85 31.03
N ASP A 724 -4.82 17.07 30.60
CA ASP A 724 -4.66 15.88 29.76
C ASP A 724 -3.90 14.71 30.43
N GLU A 725 -3.72 14.78 31.75
CA GLU A 725 -3.16 13.70 32.58
C GLU A 725 -4.26 12.72 33.04
N ILE A 726 -3.90 11.44 33.14
CA ILE A 726 -4.82 10.40 33.62
C ILE A 726 -4.91 10.49 35.15
N GLU A 727 -6.07 10.87 35.66
CA GLU A 727 -6.31 11.00 37.11
C GLU A 727 -6.52 9.65 37.78
N TRP A 728 -7.26 8.75 37.12
CA TRP A 728 -7.50 7.39 37.58
C TRP A 728 -7.93 6.46 36.44
N VAL A 729 -7.72 5.17 36.67
CA VAL A 729 -8.17 4.05 35.85
C VAL A 729 -9.06 3.16 36.71
N GLU A 730 -10.16 2.67 36.15
CA GLU A 730 -11.11 1.78 36.80
C GLU A 730 -11.25 0.49 36.00
N LEU A 731 -11.04 -0.65 36.67
CA LEU A 731 -11.37 -1.96 36.16
C LEU A 731 -12.80 -2.30 36.60
N ARG A 732 -13.74 -2.20 35.65
CA ARG A 732 -15.17 -2.40 35.89
C ARG A 732 -15.62 -3.78 35.42
N SER A 733 -16.39 -4.45 36.27
CA SER A 733 -17.11 -5.67 35.94
C SER A 733 -18.38 -5.32 35.16
N ASP A 734 -18.73 -6.09 34.13
CA ASP A 734 -20.02 -5.94 33.46
C ASP A 734 -21.18 -6.44 34.33
N ASN A 735 -20.89 -7.40 35.22
CA ASN A 735 -21.82 -7.83 36.24
C ASN A 735 -21.88 -6.79 37.39
N PRO A 736 -23.02 -6.11 37.59
CA PRO A 736 -23.15 -5.02 38.57
C PRO A 736 -23.04 -5.49 40.03
N THR A 737 -23.07 -6.79 40.30
CA THR A 737 -22.87 -7.35 41.65
C THR A 737 -21.41 -7.30 42.12
N TYR A 738 -20.47 -7.03 41.22
CA TYR A 738 -19.05 -6.91 41.53
C TYR A 738 -18.64 -5.44 41.58
N THR A 739 -17.97 -5.05 42.66
CA THR A 739 -17.52 -3.67 42.84
C THR A 739 -16.37 -3.33 41.88
N PRO A 740 -16.42 -2.21 41.16
CA PRO A 740 -15.29 -1.75 40.35
C PRO A 740 -14.08 -1.39 41.23
N ARG A 741 -12.87 -1.63 40.72
CA ARG A 741 -11.62 -1.25 41.39
C ARG A 741 -10.98 -0.07 40.67
N ARG A 742 -10.69 1.00 41.40
CA ARG A 742 -10.00 2.20 40.89
C ARG A 742 -8.53 2.20 41.31
N TYR A 743 -7.68 2.66 40.41
CA TYR A 743 -6.25 2.81 40.56
C TYR A 743 -5.89 4.25 40.17
N ALA A 744 -5.14 4.94 41.01
CA ALA A 744 -4.73 6.34 40.81
C ALA A 744 -3.27 6.51 41.25
N GLY A 745 -2.53 7.44 40.63
CA GLY A 745 -1.13 7.72 40.97
C GLY A 745 -0.15 6.59 40.57
N GLU A 746 0.89 6.32 41.36
CA GLU A 746 1.92 5.31 41.06
C GLU A 746 1.36 3.88 40.91
N LEU A 747 0.15 3.61 41.44
CA LEU A 747 -0.57 2.34 41.29
C LEU A 747 -0.98 2.03 39.83
N HIS A 748 -0.89 2.98 38.90
CA HIS A 748 -1.03 2.73 37.47
C HIS A 748 0.02 1.73 36.94
N GLY A 749 1.24 1.77 37.49
CA GLY A 749 2.36 0.93 37.04
C GLY A 749 2.20 -0.57 37.33
N ASN A 750 1.31 -0.93 38.26
CA ASN A 750 1.06 -2.32 38.65
C ASN A 750 0.01 -3.02 37.77
N LEU A 751 -0.58 -2.31 36.81
CA LEU A 751 -1.52 -2.84 35.83
C LEU A 751 -0.84 -3.04 34.48
N LYS A 752 -0.72 -4.29 34.04
CA LYS A 752 -0.19 -4.60 32.72
C LYS A 752 -1.31 -5.08 31.80
N VAL A 753 -1.66 -4.27 30.79
CA VAL A 753 -2.69 -4.63 29.81
C VAL A 753 -2.08 -5.54 28.74
N ILE A 754 -2.64 -6.75 28.60
CA ILE A 754 -2.08 -7.82 27.76
C ILE A 754 -2.75 -7.89 26.40
N ALA A 755 -4.08 -7.87 26.38
CA ALA A 755 -4.87 -8.11 25.18
C ALA A 755 -6.27 -7.49 25.26
N GLU A 756 -6.84 -7.21 24.09
CA GLU A 756 -8.24 -6.83 23.93
C GLU A 756 -9.10 -8.09 23.78
N PHE A 757 -10.24 -8.15 24.47
CA PHE A 757 -11.27 -9.17 24.26
C PHE A 757 -12.14 -8.76 23.08
N LEU A 758 -12.32 -9.69 22.14
CA LEU A 758 -13.08 -9.45 20.91
C LEU A 758 -14.49 -10.04 21.00
N GLU A 759 -14.59 -11.36 21.19
CA GLU A 759 -15.86 -12.07 21.21
C GLU A 759 -15.75 -13.44 21.92
N ILE A 760 -16.90 -14.07 22.19
CA ILE A 760 -16.97 -15.48 22.57
C ILE A 760 -16.99 -16.32 21.30
N VAL A 761 -16.16 -17.36 21.25
CA VAL A 761 -16.06 -18.26 20.09
C VAL A 761 -16.36 -19.70 20.46
N GLU A 762 -16.92 -20.45 19.52
CA GLU A 762 -16.91 -21.91 19.58
C GLU A 762 -15.54 -22.43 19.15
N VAL A 763 -15.01 -23.37 19.93
CA VAL A 763 -13.70 -24.00 19.68
C VAL A 763 -13.94 -25.38 19.10
N ARG A 764 -13.42 -25.65 17.89
CA ARG A 764 -13.54 -26.93 17.19
C ARG A 764 -12.16 -27.57 16.99
N ASP A 765 -12.11 -28.90 17.06
CA ASP A 765 -10.96 -29.73 16.72
C ASP A 765 -9.70 -29.43 17.56
N GLU A 766 -9.67 -29.89 18.81
CA GLU A 766 -8.47 -29.81 19.67
C GLU A 766 -7.44 -30.87 19.25
N ARG A 767 -6.45 -30.46 18.44
CA ARG A 767 -5.22 -31.26 18.34
C ARG A 767 -4.34 -30.92 19.53
N VAL A 768 -4.29 -31.84 20.49
CA VAL A 768 -3.27 -31.82 21.55
C VAL A 768 -1.92 -31.84 20.84
N THR A 769 -1.06 -30.87 21.13
CA THR A 769 0.35 -30.96 20.75
C THR A 769 0.93 -32.16 21.49
N GLU A 770 1.03 -33.32 20.84
CA GLU A 770 1.68 -34.51 21.40
C GLU A 770 3.13 -34.15 21.75
N TYR A 771 3.43 -34.28 23.04
CA TYR A 771 4.74 -34.07 23.62
C TYR A 771 5.39 -35.46 23.75
N GLU A 772 6.45 -35.72 22.97
CA GLU A 772 7.41 -36.75 23.35
C GLU A 772 8.27 -36.17 24.48
N PRO A 773 8.29 -36.80 25.68
CA PRO A 773 9.18 -36.37 26.74
C PRO A 773 10.60 -36.76 26.35
N GLN A 774 11.42 -35.79 25.95
CA GLN A 774 12.86 -35.95 26.11
C GLN A 774 13.16 -35.80 27.60
N GLU A 775 13.51 -36.92 28.21
CA GLU A 775 13.97 -37.02 29.59
C GLU A 775 15.10 -36.01 29.84
N ASP A 776 14.96 -35.29 30.96
CA ASP A 776 16.01 -34.52 31.58
C ASP A 776 17.22 -35.42 31.88
N SER A 777 18.38 -35.01 31.38
CA SER A 777 19.63 -35.18 32.13
C SER A 777 20.55 -34.00 31.83
N GLU A 778 20.75 -33.15 32.84
CA GLU A 778 21.91 -32.26 32.95
C GLU A 778 23.20 -33.10 33.18
N PRO A 779 24.39 -32.53 32.93
CA PRO A 779 24.79 -31.63 31.84
C PRO A 779 25.58 -32.36 30.73
#